data_AF-A0A173MI44-F1
#
_entry.id   AF-A0A173MI44-F1
#
_cell.length_a   1.000
_cell.length_b   1.000
_cell.length_c   1.000
_cell.angle_alpha   90.00
_cell.angle_beta   90.00
_cell.angle_gamma   90.00
#
_symmetry.space_group_name_H-M   'P 1'
#
loop_
_entity.id
_entity.type
_entity.pdbx_description
1 polymer ?
#
loop_
_entity_poly.entity_id
_entity_poly.type
_entity_poly.pdbx_seq_one_letter_code
_entity_poly.pdbx_strand_id
1 'polypeptide(L)'
;MRFLQNSLTIFLLAATSVAAFAQSTAGITSQPDTSYTNYSAYLHSKKDNPNITLVTSFTDASVVEKKEVIYSTTGKRKLKLDVFYPAAKVASARTAVVIIHGGGWRSGNRTQHYPLAQKLASLGYVCFTPEYRLSTEALYPAGVYDVKAAIRWVRLHAKEYQVDTSRVVAMGFSAGGELAAFMGTTGNLATFEGAGGNTGVSSRVNAVVDLDGTLSFVHPETGEGDDSKRTSAGTYWFGYSKKDNPQLWADASPLTHVSKETPPTLFINSSVDRMHAGREDYIKALNNYRVYSEVRTFDDAPHSFPLFNPWFGPMVNYIDGFLKKAFTVKFTPQPLTRITVAQDGSGHFRTIQEAINAVRAYSPLHIVISVKKGVYHEKIEIPSWVTNVDIIGAGKDSTIITNADYSGKFLHADTTVNKEKFSTFTSYTVRVMGNDINIAGLTIENASGRVGQAVALHVEGSRFTMIDCKLLGNQDTLFTANDGSQQCFISCWIEGTTDFIFGNATVVFVDCTIKSLTNSYVTAASTTERQQYGYVFVNCKLIADATADKVYLGRPWRANAKVVFANCELGKHIRAEGWHNWDNPANEQTAYYAEFSNKGEGAATGGRVAWSKQLTTEEGSRYIDYQKNIFKDWVPARSFYNK
;
A
#
# COMPACT_ATOMS: atom_id res chain seq x y z
N MET A 1 -45.86 53.59 -24.10
CA MET A 1 -44.47 53.78 -24.59
C MET A 1 -43.57 54.00 -23.37
N ARG A 2 -42.53 53.15 -23.21
CA ARG A 2 -41.53 53.00 -22.11
C ARG A 2 -41.60 51.55 -21.61
N PHE A 3 -40.56 50.74 -21.47
CA PHE A 3 -39.13 50.78 -21.77
C PHE A 3 -38.70 49.29 -21.81
N LEU A 4 -38.02 48.83 -22.86
CA LEU A 4 -37.21 47.60 -22.86
C LEU A 4 -36.02 47.85 -23.80
N GLN A 5 -34.82 47.98 -23.23
CA GLN A 5 -33.57 47.91 -23.96
C GLN A 5 -32.83 46.64 -23.52
N ASN A 6 -32.63 45.75 -24.48
CA ASN A 6 -31.91 44.50 -24.37
C ASN A 6 -30.41 44.75 -24.08
N SER A 7 -29.90 44.13 -23.03
CA SER A 7 -28.48 43.99 -22.78
C SER A 7 -27.89 42.91 -23.70
N LEU A 8 -26.93 43.29 -24.55
CA LEU A 8 -26.15 42.38 -25.39
C LEU A 8 -24.95 41.88 -24.57
N THR A 9 -24.98 40.62 -24.16
CA THR A 9 -23.86 39.98 -23.46
C THR A 9 -22.78 39.58 -24.47
N ILE A 10 -21.61 40.20 -24.39
CA ILE A 10 -20.40 39.83 -25.15
C ILE A 10 -19.75 38.64 -24.44
N PHE A 11 -19.76 37.47 -25.08
CA PHE A 11 -18.91 36.33 -24.68
C PHE A 11 -17.47 36.62 -25.13
N LEU A 12 -16.56 36.90 -24.19
CA LEU A 12 -15.13 36.81 -24.44
C LEU A 12 -14.74 35.32 -24.51
N LEU A 13 -14.51 34.79 -25.72
CA LEU A 13 -13.71 33.58 -25.87
C LEU A 13 -12.24 33.93 -25.58
N ALA A 14 -11.75 33.57 -24.40
CA ALA A 14 -10.33 33.48 -24.16
C ALA A 14 -9.78 32.26 -24.91
N ALA A 15 -9.32 32.47 -26.15
CA ALA A 15 -8.52 31.49 -26.86
C ALA A 15 -7.15 31.39 -26.18
N THR A 16 -6.99 30.47 -25.23
CA THR A 16 -5.67 30.05 -24.77
C THR A 16 -4.98 29.33 -25.93
N SER A 17 -4.09 30.04 -26.62
CA SER A 17 -3.19 29.47 -27.61
C SER A 17 -2.20 28.56 -26.91
N VAL A 18 -2.52 27.26 -26.87
CA VAL A 18 -1.50 26.24 -26.62
C VAL A 18 -0.60 26.26 -27.86
N ALA A 19 0.64 26.73 -27.73
CA ALA A 19 1.61 26.62 -28.80
C ALA A 19 1.81 25.13 -29.11
N ALA A 20 1.24 24.67 -30.22
CA ALA A 20 1.50 23.33 -30.73
C ALA A 20 2.94 23.31 -31.25
N PHE A 21 3.87 22.78 -30.46
CA PHE A 21 5.21 22.49 -30.95
C PHE A 21 5.10 21.39 -32.01
N ALA A 22 5.74 21.60 -33.16
CA ALA A 22 5.81 20.57 -34.20
C ALA A 22 6.79 19.46 -33.77
N GLN A 23 6.49 18.21 -34.11
CA GLN A 23 7.38 17.08 -33.83
C GLN A 23 8.71 17.26 -34.57
N SER A 24 9.80 17.24 -33.82
CA SER A 24 11.15 17.35 -34.35
C SER A 24 11.54 16.08 -35.08
N THR A 25 12.04 16.24 -36.31
CA THR A 25 12.65 15.17 -37.12
C THR A 25 14.19 15.20 -37.06
N ALA A 26 14.75 16.01 -36.16
CA ALA A 26 16.19 16.12 -35.98
C ALA A 26 16.81 14.75 -35.65
N GLY A 27 17.88 14.38 -36.34
CA GLY A 27 18.59 13.12 -36.12
C GLY A 27 18.06 11.92 -36.91
N ILE A 28 17.02 12.08 -37.73
CA ILE A 28 16.57 11.06 -38.70
C ILE A 28 17.52 11.05 -39.90
N THR A 29 18.10 9.89 -40.20
CA THR A 29 19.00 9.63 -41.35
C THR A 29 18.42 8.63 -42.35
N SER A 30 17.25 8.05 -42.05
CA SER A 30 16.63 6.95 -42.79
C SER A 30 17.48 5.67 -42.84
N GLN A 31 18.47 5.54 -41.94
CA GLN A 31 19.33 4.37 -41.81
C GLN A 31 19.49 4.01 -40.32
N PRO A 32 19.58 2.72 -39.97
CA PRO A 32 19.85 2.31 -38.60
C PRO A 32 21.25 2.73 -38.16
N ASP A 33 21.36 3.34 -36.97
CA ASP A 33 22.65 3.61 -36.34
C ASP A 33 23.17 2.36 -35.63
N THR A 34 24.30 1.82 -36.10
CA THR A 34 24.92 0.60 -35.56
C THR A 34 26.20 0.90 -34.76
N SER A 35 26.44 2.16 -34.39
CA SER A 35 27.66 2.59 -33.68
C SER A 35 27.80 2.00 -32.27
N TYR A 36 26.68 1.67 -31.62
CA TYR A 36 26.70 0.96 -30.35
C TYR A 36 26.93 -0.54 -30.58
N THR A 37 28.05 -1.05 -30.06
CA THR A 37 28.48 -2.45 -30.20
C THR A 37 28.92 -3.00 -28.85
N ASN A 38 28.92 -4.33 -28.71
CA ASN A 38 29.41 -4.99 -27.48
C ASN A 38 30.87 -4.60 -27.17
N TYR A 39 31.69 -4.42 -28.20
CA TYR A 39 33.09 -4.03 -28.03
C TYR A 39 33.26 -2.57 -27.63
N SER A 40 32.48 -1.63 -28.20
CA SER A 40 32.53 -0.24 -27.77
C SER A 40 32.01 -0.06 -26.34
N ALA A 41 30.97 -0.81 -25.95
CA ALA A 41 30.51 -0.89 -24.58
C ALA A 41 31.59 -1.46 -23.64
N TYR A 42 32.29 -2.52 -24.06
CA TYR A 42 33.40 -3.11 -23.31
C TYR A 42 34.53 -2.11 -23.05
N LEU A 43 35.00 -1.42 -24.11
CA LEU A 43 36.06 -0.41 -23.99
C LEU A 43 35.67 0.74 -23.05
N HIS A 44 34.39 1.11 -23.03
CA HIS A 44 33.88 2.12 -22.12
C HIS A 44 33.88 1.60 -20.67
N SER A 45 33.21 0.47 -20.41
CA SER A 45 33.03 -0.08 -19.06
C SER A 45 34.33 -0.57 -18.42
N LYS A 46 35.32 -0.99 -19.20
CA LYS A 46 36.63 -1.44 -18.72
C LYS A 46 37.40 -0.35 -17.99
N LYS A 47 37.13 0.93 -18.29
CA LYS A 47 37.77 2.07 -17.61
C LYS A 47 37.50 2.07 -16.12
N ASP A 48 36.24 1.81 -15.74
CA ASP A 48 35.79 1.82 -14.35
C ASP A 48 35.76 0.41 -13.75
N ASN A 49 35.79 -0.63 -14.58
CA ASN A 49 35.73 -2.03 -14.17
C ASN A 49 36.86 -2.84 -14.86
N PRO A 50 38.11 -2.76 -14.37
CA PRO A 50 39.28 -3.27 -15.10
C PRO A 50 39.29 -4.79 -15.31
N ASN A 51 38.60 -5.53 -14.44
CA ASN A 51 38.59 -7.00 -14.43
C ASN A 51 37.51 -7.64 -15.32
N ILE A 52 36.67 -6.83 -15.98
CA ILE A 52 35.60 -7.38 -16.80
C ILE A 52 36.17 -8.02 -18.08
N THR A 53 35.50 -9.07 -18.54
CA THR A 53 35.76 -9.66 -19.86
C THR A 53 34.50 -9.64 -20.68
N LEU A 54 34.64 -9.37 -21.98
CA LEU A 54 33.55 -9.46 -22.93
C LEU A 54 33.05 -10.90 -23.07
N VAL A 55 31.73 -11.10 -22.99
CA VAL A 55 31.12 -12.39 -23.32
C VAL A 55 31.04 -12.50 -24.84
N THR A 56 31.75 -13.46 -25.40
CA THR A 56 31.78 -13.71 -26.85
C THR A 56 30.76 -14.76 -27.25
N SER A 57 30.29 -14.68 -28.50
CA SER A 57 29.50 -15.76 -29.08
C SER A 57 30.28 -17.07 -29.04
N PHE A 58 29.58 -18.16 -28.84
CA PHE A 58 30.15 -19.50 -28.80
C PHE A 58 29.34 -20.45 -29.67
N THR A 59 29.95 -21.53 -30.12
CA THR A 59 29.26 -22.59 -30.87
C THR A 59 28.94 -23.73 -29.93
N ASP A 60 27.68 -24.15 -29.90
CA ASP A 60 27.20 -25.31 -29.14
C ASP A 60 26.48 -26.25 -30.12
N ALA A 61 26.92 -27.50 -30.19
CA ALA A 61 26.33 -28.51 -31.09
C ALA A 61 24.85 -28.79 -30.76
N SER A 62 24.39 -28.43 -29.55
CA SER A 62 22.99 -28.54 -29.15
C SER A 62 22.11 -27.38 -29.62
N VAL A 63 22.69 -26.32 -30.21
CA VAL A 63 21.96 -25.11 -30.63
C VAL A 63 22.03 -24.94 -32.15
N VAL A 64 20.88 -24.67 -32.77
CA VAL A 64 20.75 -24.30 -34.18
C VAL A 64 20.49 -22.80 -34.30
N GLU A 65 21.18 -22.15 -35.23
CA GLU A 65 21.04 -20.73 -35.52
C GLU A 65 20.47 -20.51 -36.92
N LYS A 66 19.45 -19.66 -37.04
CA LYS A 66 18.91 -19.20 -38.32
C LYS A 66 18.91 -17.67 -38.33
N LYS A 67 19.74 -17.08 -39.20
CA LYS A 67 19.97 -15.63 -39.23
C LYS A 67 19.24 -14.96 -40.39
N GLU A 68 19.07 -13.65 -40.28
CA GLU A 68 18.51 -12.76 -41.32
C GLU A 68 17.05 -13.09 -41.69
N VAL A 69 16.27 -13.65 -40.77
CA VAL A 69 14.88 -14.05 -41.04
C VAL A 69 14.00 -12.81 -41.07
N ILE A 70 13.37 -12.53 -42.22
CA ILE A 70 12.46 -11.38 -42.36
C ILE A 70 11.15 -11.69 -41.62
N TYR A 71 10.80 -10.86 -40.64
CA TYR A 71 9.56 -11.01 -39.88
C TYR A 71 8.49 -9.98 -40.24
N SER A 72 8.89 -8.82 -40.78
CA SER A 72 7.98 -7.76 -41.21
C SER A 72 8.61 -6.91 -42.32
N THR A 73 7.77 -6.25 -43.13
CA THR A 73 8.22 -5.28 -44.13
C THR A 73 7.37 -4.02 -44.00
N THR A 74 8.02 -2.87 -43.84
CA THR A 74 7.37 -1.55 -43.76
C THR A 74 7.97 -0.63 -44.82
N GLY A 75 7.20 -0.32 -45.86
CA GLY A 75 7.72 0.36 -47.05
C GLY A 75 8.87 -0.43 -47.67
N LYS A 76 10.05 0.19 -47.75
CA LYS A 76 11.29 -0.47 -48.24
C LYS A 76 12.08 -1.19 -47.14
N ARG A 77 11.77 -0.96 -45.86
CA ARG A 77 12.51 -1.55 -44.74
C ARG A 77 12.04 -2.98 -44.50
N LYS A 78 12.93 -3.94 -44.72
CA LYS A 78 12.74 -5.34 -44.32
C LYS A 78 13.28 -5.51 -42.90
N LEU A 79 12.41 -5.82 -41.95
CA LEU A 79 12.78 -6.05 -40.56
C LEU A 79 13.07 -7.53 -40.34
N LYS A 80 14.22 -7.80 -39.74
CA LYS A 80 14.84 -9.12 -39.58
C LYS A 80 14.98 -9.50 -38.12
N LEU A 81 14.95 -10.80 -37.87
CA LEU A 81 15.30 -11.40 -36.60
C LEU A 81 16.21 -12.59 -36.83
N ASP A 82 16.94 -12.98 -35.78
CA ASP A 82 17.70 -14.22 -35.77
C ASP A 82 17.11 -15.17 -34.73
N VAL A 83 17.16 -16.47 -35.00
CA VAL A 83 16.55 -17.53 -34.18
C VAL A 83 17.63 -18.46 -33.66
N PHE A 84 17.61 -18.74 -32.36
CA PHE A 84 18.49 -19.66 -31.66
C PHE A 84 17.63 -20.69 -30.95
N TYR A 85 17.75 -21.97 -31.28
CA TYR A 85 16.86 -22.99 -30.75
C TYR A 85 17.55 -24.34 -30.58
N PRO A 86 17.08 -25.21 -29.67
CA PRO A 86 17.75 -26.48 -29.41
C PRO A 86 17.59 -27.43 -30.60
N ALA A 87 18.68 -28.08 -31.03
CA ALA A 87 18.72 -29.02 -32.15
C ALA A 87 17.87 -30.27 -31.91
N ALA A 88 17.80 -30.73 -30.66
CA ALA A 88 16.99 -31.87 -30.29
C ALA A 88 15.50 -31.56 -30.46
N LYS A 89 14.75 -32.46 -31.09
CA LYS A 89 13.28 -32.41 -31.07
C LYS A 89 12.78 -32.95 -29.73
N VAL A 90 11.79 -32.28 -29.15
CA VAL A 90 11.17 -32.69 -27.88
C VAL A 90 9.67 -32.92 -28.08
N ALA A 91 9.07 -33.70 -27.19
CA ALA A 91 7.64 -33.99 -27.21
C ALA A 91 6.77 -32.79 -26.78
N SER A 92 7.32 -31.88 -25.96
CA SER A 92 6.61 -30.73 -25.43
C SER A 92 7.12 -29.43 -26.03
N ALA A 93 6.20 -28.53 -26.38
CA ALA A 93 6.53 -27.22 -26.87
C ALA A 93 7.29 -26.38 -25.80
N ARG A 94 8.16 -25.50 -26.27
CA ARG A 94 9.16 -24.77 -25.48
C ARG A 94 8.75 -23.32 -25.24
N THR A 95 9.34 -22.71 -24.21
CA THR A 95 9.22 -21.27 -23.97
C THR A 95 9.98 -20.48 -25.04
N ALA A 96 9.30 -19.51 -25.64
CA ALA A 96 9.92 -18.54 -26.53
C ALA A 96 10.42 -17.32 -25.76
N VAL A 97 11.60 -16.81 -26.11
CA VAL A 97 12.17 -15.59 -25.53
C VAL A 97 12.52 -14.62 -26.65
N VAL A 98 11.80 -13.51 -26.73
CA VAL A 98 12.10 -12.40 -27.64
C VAL A 98 13.05 -11.45 -26.93
N ILE A 99 14.31 -11.39 -27.38
CA ILE A 99 15.40 -10.63 -26.74
C ILE A 99 15.62 -9.34 -27.51
N ILE A 100 15.16 -8.23 -26.94
CA ILE A 100 15.18 -6.89 -27.52
C ILE A 100 16.50 -6.21 -27.13
N HIS A 101 17.23 -5.74 -28.14
CA HIS A 101 18.51 -5.06 -27.93
C HIS A 101 18.33 -3.65 -27.35
N GLY A 102 19.34 -3.18 -26.63
CA GLY A 102 19.44 -1.82 -26.11
C GLY A 102 20.09 -0.84 -27.08
N GLY A 103 20.58 0.28 -26.53
CA GLY A 103 21.23 1.37 -27.26
C GLY A 103 20.41 2.66 -27.37
N GLY A 104 19.55 2.90 -26.37
CA GLY A 104 18.80 4.16 -26.19
C GLY A 104 17.79 4.43 -27.29
N TRP A 105 17.14 3.39 -27.86
CA TRP A 105 16.21 3.49 -28.99
C TRP A 105 16.78 4.13 -30.26
N ARG A 106 18.06 4.51 -30.24
CA ARG A 106 18.72 5.34 -31.24
C ARG A 106 19.78 4.57 -32.00
N SER A 107 20.52 3.72 -31.32
CA SER A 107 21.61 2.94 -31.89
C SER A 107 21.53 1.48 -31.43
N GLY A 108 22.24 0.57 -32.09
CA GLY A 108 22.34 -0.83 -31.67
C GLY A 108 21.97 -1.82 -32.77
N ASN A 109 21.96 -3.10 -32.44
CA ASN A 109 21.72 -4.17 -33.40
C ASN A 109 21.24 -5.45 -32.70
N ARG A 110 20.39 -6.24 -33.38
CA ARG A 110 19.93 -7.58 -32.95
C ARG A 110 21.06 -8.55 -32.59
N THR A 111 22.28 -8.33 -33.08
CA THR A 111 23.46 -9.15 -32.73
C THR A 111 23.95 -8.97 -31.29
N GLN A 112 23.48 -7.93 -30.58
CA GLN A 112 23.97 -7.56 -29.25
C GLN A 112 23.92 -8.73 -28.24
N HIS A 113 22.84 -9.50 -28.25
CA HIS A 113 22.58 -10.55 -27.26
C HIS A 113 22.71 -11.97 -27.82
N TYR A 114 23.50 -12.17 -28.88
CA TYR A 114 23.79 -13.53 -29.39
C TYR A 114 24.32 -14.48 -28.31
N PRO A 115 25.30 -14.12 -27.45
CA PRO A 115 25.75 -15.04 -26.40
C PRO A 115 24.65 -15.42 -25.41
N LEU A 116 23.76 -14.48 -25.07
CA LEU A 116 22.61 -14.74 -24.21
C LEU A 116 21.60 -15.68 -24.89
N ALA A 117 21.29 -15.43 -26.15
CA ALA A 117 20.39 -16.27 -26.94
C ALA A 117 20.93 -17.69 -27.11
N GLN A 118 22.22 -17.84 -27.41
CA GLN A 118 22.93 -19.13 -27.48
C GLN A 118 22.87 -19.86 -26.13
N LYS A 119 23.13 -19.14 -25.03
CA LYS A 119 23.13 -19.75 -23.70
C LYS A 119 21.74 -20.20 -23.26
N LEU A 120 20.71 -19.38 -23.46
CA LEU A 120 19.33 -19.77 -23.18
C LEU A 120 18.87 -20.91 -24.11
N ALA A 121 19.25 -20.89 -25.39
CA ALA A 121 18.96 -22.02 -26.29
C ALA A 121 19.59 -23.33 -25.80
N SER A 122 20.83 -23.31 -25.28
CA SER A 122 21.46 -24.50 -24.67
C SER A 122 20.70 -25.03 -23.44
N LEU A 123 19.92 -24.17 -22.76
CA LEU A 123 19.07 -24.54 -21.63
C LEU A 123 17.66 -25.01 -22.04
N GLY A 124 17.35 -25.03 -23.34
CA GLY A 124 16.09 -25.54 -23.88
C GLY A 124 15.07 -24.47 -24.29
N TYR A 125 15.42 -23.19 -24.26
CA TYR A 125 14.57 -22.08 -24.73
C TYR A 125 14.67 -21.88 -26.24
N VAL A 126 13.67 -21.25 -26.85
CA VAL A 126 13.72 -20.80 -28.25
C VAL A 126 13.84 -19.28 -28.25
N CYS A 127 15.01 -18.77 -28.63
CA CYS A 127 15.33 -17.35 -28.54
C CYS A 127 15.24 -16.66 -29.90
N PHE A 128 14.68 -15.47 -29.91
CA PHE A 128 14.50 -14.63 -31.10
C PHE A 128 15.09 -13.25 -30.82
N THR A 129 16.02 -12.78 -31.64
CA THR A 129 16.62 -11.45 -31.51
C THR A 129 16.15 -10.56 -32.68
N PRO A 130 15.07 -9.76 -32.51
CA PRO A 130 14.59 -8.88 -33.56
C PRO A 130 15.41 -7.59 -33.66
N GLU A 131 15.54 -7.07 -34.87
CA GLU A 131 15.77 -5.64 -35.07
C GLU A 131 14.45 -4.88 -34.98
N TYR A 132 14.49 -3.60 -34.62
CA TYR A 132 13.35 -2.69 -34.68
C TYR A 132 13.82 -1.34 -35.23
N ARG A 133 12.92 -0.52 -35.80
CA ARG A 133 13.31 0.80 -36.29
C ARG A 133 13.78 1.69 -35.14
N LEU A 134 15.00 2.19 -35.29
CA LEU A 134 15.62 3.13 -34.36
C LEU A 134 15.18 4.58 -34.65
N SER A 135 15.43 5.50 -33.73
CA SER A 135 15.07 6.92 -33.89
C SER A 135 15.74 7.61 -35.09
N THR A 136 16.83 7.05 -35.62
CA THR A 136 17.41 7.49 -36.91
C THR A 136 16.59 7.10 -38.12
N GLU A 137 15.69 6.13 -38.00
CA GLU A 137 14.81 5.64 -39.06
C GLU A 137 13.38 6.16 -38.90
N ALA A 138 12.82 6.08 -37.68
CA ALA A 138 11.45 6.48 -37.39
C ALA A 138 11.26 6.83 -35.90
N LEU A 139 10.37 7.79 -35.62
CA LEU A 139 10.02 8.22 -34.27
C LEU A 139 9.08 7.22 -33.57
N TYR A 140 8.97 7.32 -32.25
CA TYR A 140 7.97 6.63 -31.45
C TYR A 140 6.55 6.87 -32.03
N PRO A 141 5.67 5.85 -32.07
CA PRO A 141 5.83 4.48 -31.56
C PRO A 141 6.28 3.44 -32.60
N ALA A 142 7.02 3.82 -33.66
CA ALA A 142 7.38 2.88 -34.73
C ALA A 142 8.11 1.62 -34.24
N GLY A 143 9.08 1.77 -33.35
CA GLY A 143 9.81 0.63 -32.75
C GLY A 143 8.92 -0.30 -31.91
N VAL A 144 7.93 0.27 -31.19
CA VAL A 144 6.93 -0.51 -30.42
C VAL A 144 6.14 -1.43 -31.35
N TYR A 145 5.67 -0.90 -32.48
CA TYR A 145 4.94 -1.68 -33.49
C TYR A 145 5.81 -2.78 -34.10
N ASP A 146 7.09 -2.48 -34.33
CA ASP A 146 8.02 -3.45 -34.90
C ASP A 146 8.29 -4.62 -33.95
N VAL A 147 8.43 -4.38 -32.64
CA VAL A 147 8.58 -5.44 -31.64
C VAL A 147 7.30 -6.27 -31.51
N LYS A 148 6.12 -5.65 -31.49
CA LYS A 148 4.84 -6.39 -31.49
C LYS A 148 4.68 -7.25 -32.73
N ALA A 149 5.07 -6.76 -33.91
CA ALA A 149 5.08 -7.54 -35.13
C ALA A 149 6.02 -8.75 -35.04
N ALA A 150 7.19 -8.62 -34.38
CA ALA A 150 8.08 -9.74 -34.12
C ALA A 150 7.44 -10.80 -33.20
N ILE A 151 6.76 -10.38 -32.11
CA ILE A 151 6.06 -11.30 -31.20
C ILE A 151 4.94 -12.07 -31.94
N ARG A 152 4.18 -11.38 -32.80
CA ARG A 152 3.17 -12.02 -33.65
C ARG A 152 3.77 -13.01 -34.62
N TRP A 153 4.91 -12.67 -35.22
CA TRP A 153 5.64 -13.58 -36.10
C TRP A 153 6.08 -14.84 -35.34
N VAL A 154 6.62 -14.70 -34.12
CA VAL A 154 6.98 -15.85 -33.26
C VAL A 154 5.78 -16.76 -33.02
N ARG A 155 4.61 -16.19 -32.71
CA ARG A 155 3.38 -16.97 -32.50
C ARG A 155 2.87 -17.64 -33.76
N LEU A 156 2.94 -16.96 -34.92
CA LEU A 156 2.57 -17.55 -36.20
C LEU A 156 3.47 -18.73 -36.57
N HIS A 157 4.76 -18.63 -36.28
CA HIS A 157 5.77 -19.66 -36.56
C HIS A 157 5.97 -20.65 -35.40
N ALA A 158 5.08 -20.66 -34.41
CA ALA A 158 5.26 -21.47 -33.21
C ALA A 158 5.40 -22.97 -33.50
N LYS A 159 4.66 -23.48 -34.49
CA LYS A 159 4.77 -24.89 -34.91
C LYS A 159 6.13 -25.21 -35.55
N GLU A 160 6.71 -24.29 -36.32
CA GLU A 160 8.03 -24.46 -36.97
C GLU A 160 9.13 -24.64 -35.92
N TYR A 161 9.09 -23.83 -34.86
CA TYR A 161 10.13 -23.80 -33.82
C TYR A 161 9.76 -24.56 -32.54
N GLN A 162 8.66 -25.33 -32.53
CA GLN A 162 8.14 -26.04 -31.36
C GLN A 162 7.93 -25.12 -30.14
N VAL A 163 7.36 -23.94 -30.34
CA VAL A 163 7.06 -22.95 -29.30
C VAL A 163 5.66 -23.14 -28.73
N ASP A 164 5.53 -23.00 -27.42
CA ASP A 164 4.26 -22.88 -26.72
C ASP A 164 3.81 -21.42 -26.73
N THR A 165 2.71 -21.11 -27.41
CA THR A 165 2.19 -19.75 -27.54
C THR A 165 1.63 -19.17 -26.23
N SER A 166 1.45 -20.00 -25.21
CA SER A 166 1.14 -19.58 -23.83
C SER A 166 2.37 -19.27 -22.98
N ARG A 167 3.59 -19.43 -23.53
CA ARG A 167 4.87 -19.21 -22.85
C ARG A 167 5.81 -18.36 -23.73
N VAL A 168 5.33 -17.19 -24.14
CA VAL A 168 6.12 -16.21 -24.90
C VAL A 168 6.63 -15.12 -23.96
N VAL A 169 7.94 -14.91 -23.89
CA VAL A 169 8.60 -13.97 -22.98
C VAL A 169 9.11 -12.76 -23.77
N ALA A 170 8.85 -11.55 -23.27
CA ALA A 170 9.59 -10.36 -23.69
C ALA A 170 10.77 -10.17 -22.74
N MET A 171 11.97 -10.02 -23.29
CA MET A 171 13.18 -9.76 -22.55
C MET A 171 13.96 -8.66 -23.24
N GLY A 172 14.67 -7.81 -22.52
CA GLY A 172 15.59 -6.91 -23.17
C GLY A 172 16.47 -6.15 -22.21
N PHE A 173 17.43 -5.41 -22.77
CA PHE A 173 18.41 -4.65 -22.03
C PHE A 173 18.29 -3.15 -22.28
N SER A 174 18.33 -2.33 -21.23
CA SER A 174 18.31 -0.86 -21.34
C SER A 174 17.04 -0.38 -22.06
N ALA A 175 17.15 0.32 -23.19
CA ALA A 175 16.02 0.61 -24.08
C ALA A 175 15.22 -0.66 -24.48
N GLY A 176 15.87 -1.80 -24.64
CA GLY A 176 15.20 -3.07 -24.87
C GLY A 176 14.48 -3.62 -23.63
N GLY A 177 14.98 -3.31 -22.43
CA GLY A 177 14.35 -3.69 -21.15
C GLY A 177 13.07 -2.89 -20.92
N GLU A 178 13.13 -1.58 -21.19
CA GLU A 178 11.96 -0.70 -21.25
C GLU A 178 10.92 -1.23 -22.25
N LEU A 179 11.32 -1.51 -23.50
CA LEU A 179 10.43 -2.08 -24.51
C LEU A 179 9.86 -3.43 -24.07
N ALA A 180 10.64 -4.29 -23.40
CA ALA A 180 10.17 -5.58 -22.90
C ALA A 180 9.07 -5.41 -21.83
N ALA A 181 9.27 -4.49 -20.89
CA ALA A 181 8.24 -4.12 -19.91
C ALA A 181 7.01 -3.52 -20.60
N PHE A 182 7.21 -2.65 -21.59
CA PHE A 182 6.13 -2.04 -22.37
C PHE A 182 5.30 -3.09 -23.12
N MET A 183 5.93 -4.13 -23.69
CA MET A 183 5.21 -5.26 -24.31
C MET A 183 4.35 -6.01 -23.29
N GLY A 184 4.84 -6.13 -22.05
CA GLY A 184 4.13 -6.77 -20.95
C GLY A 184 2.86 -6.02 -20.53
N THR A 185 2.95 -4.70 -20.38
CA THR A 185 1.82 -3.88 -19.89
C THR A 185 0.83 -3.48 -20.97
N THR A 186 1.24 -3.46 -22.24
CA THR A 186 0.39 -2.98 -23.35
C THR A 186 -0.13 -4.08 -24.27
N GLY A 187 0.06 -5.36 -23.93
CA GLY A 187 -0.33 -6.48 -24.80
C GLY A 187 -1.83 -6.57 -25.12
N ASN A 188 -2.69 -5.90 -24.34
CA ASN A 188 -4.14 -5.82 -24.50
C ASN A 188 -4.63 -4.43 -24.97
N LEU A 189 -3.73 -3.49 -25.28
CA LEU A 189 -4.09 -2.12 -25.63
C LEU A 189 -4.03 -1.91 -27.13
N ALA A 190 -5.20 -1.73 -27.76
CA ALA A 190 -5.33 -1.56 -29.21
C ALA A 190 -4.50 -0.39 -29.76
N THR A 191 -4.36 0.70 -28.98
CA THR A 191 -3.58 1.89 -29.33
C THR A 191 -2.13 1.58 -29.71
N PHE A 192 -1.54 0.54 -29.12
CA PHE A 192 -0.14 0.21 -29.31
C PHE A 192 0.11 -0.94 -30.28
N GLU A 193 -0.92 -1.56 -30.87
CA GLU A 193 -0.72 -2.69 -31.78
C GLU A 193 -0.08 -2.28 -33.11
N GLY A 194 -0.41 -1.11 -33.64
CA GLY A 194 0.01 -0.73 -35.00
C GLY A 194 -0.57 -1.64 -36.09
N ALA A 195 -0.20 -1.37 -37.34
CA ALA A 195 -0.81 -2.03 -38.52
C ALA A 195 0.12 -3.03 -39.24
N GLY A 196 1.39 -3.12 -38.85
CA GLY A 196 2.37 -3.98 -39.51
C GLY A 196 2.43 -5.39 -38.93
N GLY A 197 2.69 -6.39 -39.78
CA GLY A 197 2.98 -7.77 -39.39
C GLY A 197 1.83 -8.53 -38.72
N ASN A 198 1.12 -9.37 -39.49
CA ASN A 198 0.19 -10.40 -39.01
C ASN A 198 -0.79 -9.93 -37.90
N THR A 199 -1.51 -8.83 -38.12
CA THR A 199 -2.37 -8.15 -37.10
C THR A 199 -3.50 -9.00 -36.52
N GLY A 200 -3.88 -10.11 -37.17
CA GLY A 200 -4.82 -11.10 -36.63
C GLY A 200 -4.24 -12.01 -35.55
N VAL A 201 -2.93 -11.95 -35.28
CA VAL A 201 -2.23 -12.73 -34.25
C VAL A 201 -1.98 -11.84 -33.04
N SER A 202 -2.19 -12.36 -31.83
CA SER A 202 -2.00 -11.57 -30.60
C SER A 202 -0.51 -11.30 -30.32
N SER A 203 -0.17 -10.08 -29.90
CA SER A 203 1.18 -9.66 -29.48
C SER A 203 1.43 -9.80 -27.97
N ARG A 204 0.50 -10.38 -27.21
CA ARG A 204 0.63 -10.54 -25.75
C ARG A 204 1.81 -11.43 -25.39
N VAL A 205 2.50 -11.07 -24.31
CA VAL A 205 3.54 -11.90 -23.69
C VAL A 205 3.05 -12.44 -22.34
N ASN A 206 3.72 -13.48 -21.87
CA ASN A 206 3.32 -14.29 -20.72
C ASN A 206 4.30 -14.16 -19.53
N ALA A 207 5.48 -13.58 -19.76
CA ALA A 207 6.41 -13.12 -18.73
C ALA A 207 7.28 -11.99 -19.30
N VAL A 208 7.82 -11.16 -18.42
CA VAL A 208 8.78 -10.10 -18.75
C VAL A 208 10.08 -10.33 -18.00
N VAL A 209 11.21 -10.10 -18.68
CA VAL A 209 12.52 -9.95 -18.06
C VAL A 209 13.11 -8.61 -18.46
N ASP A 210 13.16 -7.69 -17.51
CA ASP A 210 13.75 -6.38 -17.68
C ASP A 210 15.19 -6.39 -17.17
N LEU A 211 16.15 -6.21 -18.09
CA LEU A 211 17.57 -6.06 -17.77
C LEU A 211 17.92 -4.56 -17.81
N ASP A 212 17.84 -3.92 -16.66
CA ASP A 212 18.25 -2.53 -16.46
C ASP A 212 17.56 -1.50 -17.40
N GLY A 213 16.28 -1.71 -17.70
CA GLY A 213 15.43 -0.77 -18.40
C GLY A 213 14.73 0.23 -17.46
N THR A 214 14.47 1.42 -17.98
CA THR A 214 13.65 2.41 -17.26
C THR A 214 12.18 2.04 -17.36
N LEU A 215 11.42 2.19 -16.27
CA LEU A 215 9.98 1.90 -16.25
C LEU A 215 9.12 3.16 -16.26
N SER A 216 9.73 4.32 -16.08
CA SER A 216 9.05 5.60 -16.18
C SER A 216 9.96 6.72 -16.69
N PHE A 217 9.48 7.37 -17.76
CA PHE A 217 10.10 8.51 -18.41
C PHE A 217 9.79 9.85 -17.71
N VAL A 218 8.82 9.85 -16.79
CA VAL A 218 8.38 11.05 -16.04
C VAL A 218 8.64 10.95 -14.53
N HIS A 219 9.22 9.85 -14.06
CA HIS A 219 9.57 9.67 -12.64
C HIS A 219 10.73 10.61 -12.23
N PRO A 220 10.75 11.15 -11.01
CA PRO A 220 11.81 12.07 -10.55
C PRO A 220 13.24 11.50 -10.63
N GLU A 221 13.38 10.18 -10.53
CA GLU A 221 14.69 9.49 -10.61
C GLU A 221 15.21 9.33 -12.04
N THR A 222 14.39 9.64 -13.06
CA THR A 222 14.77 9.42 -14.45
C THR A 222 15.73 10.50 -14.92
N GLY A 223 16.90 10.07 -15.43
CA GLY A 223 17.82 10.96 -16.14
C GLY A 223 17.45 11.17 -17.61
N GLU A 224 16.54 10.37 -18.17
CA GLU A 224 16.15 10.45 -19.57
C GLU A 224 15.29 11.71 -19.81
N GLY A 225 15.55 12.45 -20.89
CA GLY A 225 14.87 13.72 -21.16
C GLY A 225 15.45 14.94 -20.47
N ASP A 226 16.56 14.80 -19.71
CA ASP A 226 17.39 15.95 -19.32
C ASP A 226 18.26 16.37 -20.51
N ASP A 227 17.75 17.34 -21.26
CA ASP A 227 18.40 17.87 -22.46
C ASP A 227 19.33 19.07 -22.15
N SER A 228 19.67 19.32 -20.88
CA SER A 228 20.44 20.51 -20.45
C SER A 228 21.87 20.58 -21.02
N LYS A 229 22.51 19.42 -21.24
CA LYS A 229 23.87 19.33 -21.80
C LYS A 229 23.89 18.86 -23.25
N ARG A 230 23.04 17.90 -23.59
CA ARG A 230 22.89 17.31 -24.92
C ARG A 230 21.49 16.72 -25.05
N THR A 231 20.93 16.73 -26.25
CA THR A 231 19.66 16.06 -26.52
C THR A 231 19.76 14.58 -26.17
N SER A 232 18.86 14.12 -25.32
CA SER A 232 18.74 12.76 -24.83
C SER A 232 18.23 11.80 -25.91
N ALA A 233 18.44 10.51 -25.70
CA ALA A 233 18.08 9.50 -26.70
C ALA A 233 16.56 9.36 -26.81
N GLY A 234 15.85 9.49 -25.68
CA GLY A 234 14.41 9.60 -25.58
C GLY A 234 13.87 10.81 -26.34
N THR A 235 14.48 12.00 -26.19
CA THR A 235 14.04 13.18 -26.96
C THR A 235 14.17 12.98 -28.46
N TYR A 236 15.26 12.36 -28.95
CA TYR A 236 15.37 11.98 -30.36
C TYR A 236 14.33 10.94 -30.77
N TRP A 237 13.99 10.01 -29.89
CA TRP A 237 13.01 8.96 -30.19
C TRP A 237 11.58 9.47 -30.24
N PHE A 238 11.18 10.34 -29.31
CA PHE A 238 9.85 10.93 -29.29
C PHE A 238 9.68 12.07 -30.30
N GLY A 239 10.76 12.73 -30.70
CA GLY A 239 10.70 13.97 -31.48
C GLY A 239 10.12 15.14 -30.69
N TYR A 240 10.00 15.01 -29.37
CA TYR A 240 9.56 16.04 -28.45
C TYR A 240 10.41 15.99 -27.19
N SER A 241 10.79 17.16 -26.67
CA SER A 241 11.35 17.22 -25.33
C SER A 241 10.27 16.85 -24.30
N LYS A 242 10.70 16.41 -23.12
CA LYS A 242 9.77 16.11 -22.01
C LYS A 242 8.92 17.32 -21.63
N LYS A 243 9.46 18.54 -21.79
CA LYS A 243 8.76 19.80 -21.52
C LYS A 243 7.67 20.08 -22.55
N ASP A 244 7.92 19.78 -23.82
CA ASP A 244 7.01 20.12 -24.91
C ASP A 244 5.84 19.13 -25.03
N ASN A 245 6.04 17.86 -24.63
CA ASN A 245 4.97 16.86 -24.63
C ASN A 245 5.12 15.83 -23.48
N PRO A 246 4.87 16.24 -22.22
CA PRO A 246 5.01 15.34 -21.07
C PRO A 246 4.04 14.16 -21.10
N GLN A 247 2.86 14.32 -21.72
CA GLN A 247 1.88 13.24 -21.85
C GLN A 247 2.41 12.10 -22.72
N LEU A 248 3.07 12.40 -23.85
CA LEU A 248 3.68 11.36 -24.69
C LEU A 248 4.73 10.55 -23.94
N TRP A 249 5.54 11.21 -23.11
CA TRP A 249 6.56 10.56 -22.27
C TRP A 249 5.90 9.68 -21.20
N ALA A 250 4.80 10.13 -20.59
CA ALA A 250 4.02 9.33 -19.65
C ALA A 250 3.37 8.11 -20.35
N ASP A 251 2.76 8.31 -21.52
CA ASP A 251 2.11 7.24 -22.29
C ASP A 251 3.11 6.19 -22.80
N ALA A 252 4.35 6.58 -23.02
CA ALA A 252 5.43 5.66 -23.37
C ALA A 252 6.03 4.93 -22.17
N SER A 253 5.65 5.27 -20.93
CA SER A 253 6.20 4.61 -19.74
C SER A 253 5.49 3.28 -19.47
N PRO A 254 6.21 2.15 -19.30
CA PRO A 254 5.60 0.88 -18.92
C PRO A 254 4.74 0.98 -17.66
N LEU A 255 5.19 1.73 -16.65
CA LEU A 255 4.49 1.96 -15.38
C LEU A 255 3.05 2.45 -15.55
N THR A 256 2.80 3.28 -16.56
CA THR A 256 1.47 3.89 -16.82
C THR A 256 0.40 2.84 -17.13
N HIS A 257 0.80 1.68 -17.64
CA HIS A 257 -0.12 0.66 -18.17
C HIS A 257 -0.19 -0.61 -17.31
N VAL A 258 0.40 -0.60 -16.11
CA VAL A 258 0.34 -1.76 -15.21
C VAL A 258 -1.11 -2.08 -14.84
N SER A 259 -1.46 -3.35 -14.96
CA SER A 259 -2.82 -3.87 -14.80
C SER A 259 -2.81 -5.31 -14.31
N LYS A 260 -3.97 -5.86 -13.96
CA LYS A 260 -4.11 -7.28 -13.61
C LYS A 260 -3.77 -8.23 -14.76
N GLU A 261 -3.77 -7.73 -16.00
CA GLU A 261 -3.36 -8.46 -17.19
C GLU A 261 -1.84 -8.44 -17.43
N THR A 262 -1.10 -7.63 -16.67
CA THR A 262 0.37 -7.59 -16.74
C THR A 262 0.93 -8.95 -16.32
N PRO A 263 1.85 -9.55 -17.10
CA PRO A 263 2.41 -10.85 -16.78
C PRO A 263 3.43 -10.74 -15.63
N PRO A 264 3.86 -11.88 -15.05
CA PRO A 264 4.95 -11.89 -14.10
C PRO A 264 6.22 -11.23 -14.64
N THR A 265 6.92 -10.48 -13.81
CA THR A 265 8.09 -9.69 -14.21
C THR A 265 9.32 -9.96 -13.34
N LEU A 266 10.45 -10.23 -13.97
CA LEU A 266 11.76 -10.23 -13.33
C LEU A 266 12.50 -8.94 -13.68
N PHE A 267 13.00 -8.26 -12.66
CA PHE A 267 13.92 -7.13 -12.78
C PHE A 267 15.33 -7.58 -12.42
N ILE A 268 16.30 -7.38 -13.32
CA ILE A 268 17.72 -7.57 -13.03
C ILE A 268 18.44 -6.26 -13.29
N ASN A 269 19.06 -5.71 -12.25
CA ASN A 269 19.52 -4.33 -12.24
C ASN A 269 21.01 -4.20 -11.95
N SER A 270 21.59 -3.15 -12.53
CA SER A 270 22.97 -2.73 -12.26
C SER A 270 23.05 -1.92 -10.96
N SER A 271 24.24 -1.40 -10.64
CA SER A 271 24.43 -0.48 -9.52
C SER A 271 24.10 0.99 -9.90
N VAL A 272 23.50 1.23 -11.07
CA VAL A 272 23.29 2.58 -11.63
C VAL A 272 21.88 3.07 -11.36
N ASP A 273 21.69 3.81 -10.27
CA ASP A 273 20.38 4.24 -9.75
C ASP A 273 19.41 4.82 -10.79
N ARG A 274 19.89 5.67 -11.71
CA ARG A 274 19.04 6.30 -12.74
C ARG A 274 18.37 5.30 -13.69
N MET A 275 18.86 4.06 -13.77
CA MET A 275 18.27 3.00 -14.59
C MET A 275 17.08 2.34 -13.90
N HIS A 276 16.85 2.60 -12.60
CA HIS A 276 15.77 2.00 -11.81
C HIS A 276 14.51 2.87 -11.76
N ALA A 277 14.48 3.98 -12.51
CA ALA A 277 13.42 4.97 -12.43
C ALA A 277 12.03 4.35 -12.65
N GLY A 278 11.17 4.46 -11.64
CA GLY A 278 9.80 3.93 -11.64
C GLY A 278 9.69 2.43 -11.31
N ARG A 279 10.80 1.72 -11.03
CA ARG A 279 10.79 0.29 -10.69
C ARG A 279 9.97 -0.03 -9.45
N GLU A 280 10.21 0.70 -8.36
CA GLU A 280 9.52 0.45 -7.09
C GLU A 280 8.02 0.72 -7.21
N ASP A 281 7.62 1.77 -7.92
CA ASP A 281 6.21 2.07 -8.19
C ASP A 281 5.57 1.02 -9.11
N TYR A 282 6.32 0.48 -10.07
CA TYR A 282 5.85 -0.60 -10.93
C TYR A 282 5.62 -1.88 -10.12
N ILE A 283 6.57 -2.25 -9.25
CA ILE A 283 6.43 -3.39 -8.34
C ILE A 283 5.25 -3.19 -7.41
N LYS A 284 5.06 -1.98 -6.87
CA LYS A 284 3.89 -1.63 -6.06
C LYS A 284 2.59 -1.83 -6.84
N ALA A 285 2.54 -1.39 -8.10
CA ALA A 285 1.38 -1.61 -8.97
C ALA A 285 1.13 -3.09 -9.25
N LEU A 286 2.18 -3.88 -9.52
CA LEU A 286 2.06 -5.35 -9.66
C LEU A 286 1.52 -6.00 -8.38
N ASN A 287 2.04 -5.60 -7.21
CA ASN A 287 1.61 -6.12 -5.92
C ASN A 287 0.13 -5.82 -5.65
N ASN A 288 -0.36 -4.63 -6.03
CA ASN A 288 -1.78 -4.28 -5.93
C ASN A 288 -2.66 -5.24 -6.75
N TYR A 289 -2.19 -5.64 -7.94
CA TYR A 289 -2.87 -6.62 -8.78
C TYR A 289 -2.52 -8.09 -8.45
N ARG A 290 -1.64 -8.30 -7.47
CA ARG A 290 -1.13 -9.61 -7.06
C ARG A 290 -0.43 -10.36 -8.19
N VAL A 291 0.25 -9.62 -9.05
CA VAL A 291 1.08 -10.17 -10.12
C VAL A 291 2.47 -10.48 -9.57
N TYR A 292 2.97 -11.69 -9.85
CA TYR A 292 4.27 -12.15 -9.37
C TYR A 292 5.42 -11.31 -9.92
N SER A 293 6.37 -10.90 -9.08
CA SER A 293 7.60 -10.28 -9.52
C SER A 293 8.81 -10.69 -8.68
N GLU A 294 10.00 -10.60 -9.28
CA GLU A 294 11.29 -10.79 -8.61
C GLU A 294 12.23 -9.62 -8.93
N VAL A 295 13.07 -9.23 -7.97
CA VAL A 295 14.15 -8.24 -8.16
C VAL A 295 15.49 -8.87 -7.84
N ARG A 296 16.48 -8.64 -8.71
CA ARG A 296 17.88 -9.00 -8.52
C ARG A 296 18.74 -7.79 -8.83
N THR A 297 19.69 -7.49 -7.95
CA THR A 297 20.62 -6.38 -8.12
C THR A 297 22.04 -6.91 -8.06
N PHE A 298 22.90 -6.38 -8.92
CA PHE A 298 24.34 -6.55 -8.82
C PHE A 298 24.97 -5.24 -8.35
N ASP A 299 25.44 -5.21 -7.10
CA ASP A 299 25.87 -3.99 -6.41
C ASP A 299 27.11 -3.32 -7.03
N ASP A 300 27.86 -4.03 -7.86
CA ASP A 300 29.08 -3.57 -8.53
C ASP A 300 28.98 -3.55 -10.07
N ALA A 301 27.79 -3.82 -10.61
CA ALA A 301 27.61 -3.96 -12.04
C ALA A 301 27.51 -2.59 -12.75
N PRO A 302 28.24 -2.38 -13.86
CA PRO A 302 27.97 -1.26 -14.76
C PRO A 302 26.64 -1.49 -15.48
N HIS A 303 26.06 -0.43 -16.04
CA HIS A 303 24.82 -0.54 -16.84
C HIS A 303 24.88 -1.65 -17.89
N SER A 304 26.00 -1.76 -18.64
CA SER A 304 26.21 -2.78 -19.68
C SER A 304 26.58 -4.18 -19.17
N PHE A 305 26.36 -4.50 -17.89
CA PHE A 305 26.67 -5.80 -17.29
C PHE A 305 26.14 -7.03 -18.05
N PRO A 306 25.00 -7.01 -18.77
CA PRO A 306 24.52 -8.20 -19.47
C PRO A 306 25.47 -8.71 -20.55
N LEU A 307 26.48 -7.91 -20.92
CA LEU A 307 27.47 -8.23 -21.94
C LEU A 307 28.79 -8.78 -21.37
N PHE A 308 28.95 -8.81 -20.04
CA PHE A 308 30.26 -9.05 -19.42
C PHE A 308 30.23 -10.13 -18.33
N ASN A 309 31.38 -10.79 -18.15
CA ASN A 309 31.68 -11.52 -16.92
C ASN A 309 32.18 -10.53 -15.85
N PRO A 310 31.87 -10.78 -14.55
CA PRO A 310 31.31 -12.03 -14.00
C PRO A 310 29.77 -12.10 -13.97
N TRP A 311 29.04 -11.05 -14.34
CA TRP A 311 27.59 -10.99 -14.14
C TRP A 311 26.77 -11.85 -15.11
N PHE A 312 27.29 -12.15 -16.30
CA PHE A 312 26.58 -12.92 -17.33
C PHE A 312 26.06 -14.28 -16.84
N GLY A 313 26.89 -15.08 -16.17
CA GLY A 313 26.50 -16.40 -15.65
C GLY A 313 25.39 -16.33 -14.59
N PRO A 314 25.58 -15.57 -13.50
CA PRO A 314 24.53 -15.33 -12.49
C PRO A 314 23.24 -14.75 -13.08
N MET A 315 23.33 -13.80 -14.02
CA MET A 315 22.17 -13.24 -14.72
C MET A 315 21.38 -14.34 -15.45
N VAL A 316 22.06 -15.20 -16.22
CA VAL A 316 21.42 -16.33 -16.91
C VAL A 316 20.72 -17.27 -15.93
N ASN A 317 21.34 -17.54 -14.77
CA ASN A 317 20.74 -18.39 -13.74
C ASN A 317 19.47 -17.77 -13.12
N TYR A 318 19.46 -16.46 -12.88
CA TYR A 318 18.27 -15.75 -12.41
C TYR A 318 17.14 -15.80 -13.44
N ILE A 319 17.47 -15.60 -14.72
CA ILE A 319 16.51 -15.71 -15.82
C ILE A 319 15.90 -17.12 -15.89
N ASP A 320 16.74 -18.17 -15.96
CA ASP A 320 16.28 -19.56 -16.05
C ASP A 320 15.42 -19.94 -14.85
N GLY A 321 15.85 -19.59 -13.63
CA GLY A 321 15.11 -19.84 -12.39
C GLY A 321 13.74 -19.15 -12.37
N PHE A 322 13.68 -17.88 -12.75
CA PHE A 322 12.42 -17.14 -12.84
C PHE A 322 11.49 -17.73 -13.89
N LEU A 323 11.98 -17.99 -15.11
CA LEU A 323 11.14 -18.51 -16.19
C LEU A 323 10.58 -19.90 -15.88
N LYS A 324 11.34 -20.75 -15.18
CA LYS A 324 10.82 -22.02 -14.65
C LYS A 324 9.67 -21.75 -13.69
N LYS A 325 9.86 -20.94 -12.64
CA LYS A 325 8.80 -20.63 -11.68
C LYS A 325 7.56 -20.00 -12.32
N ALA A 326 7.75 -19.01 -13.20
CA ALA A 326 6.68 -18.26 -13.86
C ALA A 326 5.70 -19.15 -14.63
N PHE A 327 6.17 -20.30 -15.15
CA PHE A 327 5.36 -21.21 -15.96
C PHE A 327 5.05 -22.57 -15.30
N THR A 328 5.67 -22.91 -14.16
CA THR A 328 5.40 -24.18 -13.45
C THR A 328 4.59 -24.01 -12.17
N VAL A 329 4.63 -22.83 -11.54
CA VAL A 329 3.91 -22.56 -10.29
C VAL A 329 2.60 -21.83 -10.61
N LYS A 330 1.46 -22.39 -10.22
CA LYS A 330 0.21 -21.61 -10.16
C LYS A 330 0.33 -20.60 -9.03
N PHE A 331 0.62 -19.35 -9.37
CA PHE A 331 0.59 -18.24 -8.42
C PHE A 331 -0.86 -17.94 -8.07
N THR A 332 -1.36 -18.56 -7.01
CA THR A 332 -2.58 -18.12 -6.34
C THR A 332 -2.16 -17.04 -5.35
N PRO A 333 -2.63 -15.78 -5.48
CA PRO A 333 -2.33 -14.77 -4.49
C PRO A 333 -2.77 -15.22 -3.10
N GLN A 334 -1.81 -15.47 -2.21
CA GLN A 334 -2.12 -15.70 -0.81
C GLN A 334 -2.52 -14.36 -0.19
N PRO A 335 -3.65 -14.28 0.52
CA PRO A 335 -4.02 -13.06 1.23
C PRO A 335 -2.94 -12.72 2.26
N LEU A 336 -2.52 -11.45 2.30
CA LEU A 336 -1.62 -10.92 3.33
C LEU A 336 -2.31 -11.04 4.69
N THR A 337 -1.99 -12.07 5.45
CA THR A 337 -2.44 -12.23 6.84
C THR A 337 -1.61 -11.39 7.80
N ARG A 338 -0.46 -10.87 7.35
CA ARG A 338 0.36 -9.89 8.07
C ARG A 338 0.64 -8.68 7.19
N ILE A 339 0.23 -7.51 7.67
CA ILE A 339 0.36 -6.23 6.99
C ILE A 339 1.28 -5.34 7.83
N THR A 340 2.29 -4.70 7.22
CA THR A 340 3.14 -3.72 7.90
C THR A 340 2.79 -2.32 7.41
N VAL A 341 2.61 -1.38 8.34
CA VAL A 341 2.40 0.04 8.07
C VAL A 341 3.65 0.81 8.51
N ALA A 342 4.26 1.57 7.61
CA ALA A 342 5.43 2.40 7.91
C ALA A 342 5.44 3.68 7.06
N GLN A 343 5.47 4.85 7.71
CA GLN A 343 5.43 6.15 7.03
C GLN A 343 6.65 6.38 6.11
N ASP A 344 7.79 5.75 6.41
CA ASP A 344 9.03 5.82 5.64
C ASP A 344 9.00 4.98 4.34
N GLY A 345 7.91 4.24 4.08
CA GLY A 345 7.77 3.38 2.90
C GLY A 345 8.38 1.99 3.04
N SER A 346 8.94 1.62 4.20
CA SER A 346 9.46 0.27 4.45
C SER A 346 8.38 -0.79 4.70
N GLY A 347 7.11 -0.38 4.81
CA GLY A 347 5.95 -1.25 5.00
C GLY A 347 5.14 -1.47 3.71
N HIS A 348 4.11 -2.30 3.79
CA HIS A 348 3.15 -2.50 2.68
C HIS A 348 2.31 -1.24 2.42
N PHE A 349 1.99 -0.48 3.48
CA PHE A 349 1.24 0.78 3.40
C PHE A 349 1.94 1.88 4.19
N ARG A 350 1.68 3.14 3.83
CA ARG A 350 2.20 4.30 4.57
C ARG A 350 1.24 4.79 5.65
N THR A 351 -0.05 4.53 5.47
CA THR A 351 -1.12 4.92 6.40
C THR A 351 -1.85 3.70 6.96
N ILE A 352 -2.46 3.86 8.13
CA ILE A 352 -3.21 2.79 8.80
C ILE A 352 -4.55 2.57 8.08
N GLN A 353 -5.21 3.63 7.62
CA GLN A 353 -6.47 3.51 6.89
C GLN A 353 -6.30 2.75 5.56
N GLU A 354 -5.20 2.94 4.83
CA GLU A 354 -4.92 2.15 3.61
C GLU A 354 -4.81 0.65 3.92
N ALA A 355 -4.13 0.29 5.02
CA ALA A 355 -4.01 -1.09 5.45
C ALA A 355 -5.35 -1.71 5.81
N ILE A 356 -6.22 -0.97 6.52
CA ILE A 356 -7.59 -1.41 6.85
C ILE A 356 -8.41 -1.60 5.57
N ASN A 357 -8.34 -0.66 4.62
CA ASN A 357 -9.05 -0.72 3.35
C ASN A 357 -8.63 -1.91 2.48
N ALA A 358 -7.40 -2.40 2.65
CA ALA A 358 -6.90 -3.58 1.95
C ALA A 358 -7.37 -4.91 2.55
N VAL A 359 -7.97 -4.89 3.76
CA VAL A 359 -8.54 -6.09 4.38
C VAL A 359 -9.80 -6.49 3.62
N ARG A 360 -9.84 -7.75 3.17
CA ARG A 360 -11.03 -8.31 2.52
C ARG A 360 -12.22 -8.26 3.49
N ALA A 361 -13.35 -7.72 3.02
CA ALA A 361 -14.63 -7.79 3.73
C ALA A 361 -14.97 -9.24 4.14
N TYR A 362 -15.33 -9.43 5.40
CA TYR A 362 -15.66 -10.72 6.02
C TYR A 362 -14.57 -11.77 5.73
N SER A 363 -13.31 -11.39 5.92
CA SER A 363 -12.18 -12.31 5.80
C SER A 363 -12.39 -13.53 6.71
N PRO A 364 -12.31 -14.77 6.19
CA PRO A 364 -12.31 -15.96 7.04
C PRO A 364 -10.97 -16.14 7.76
N LEU A 365 -9.95 -15.33 7.40
CA LEU A 365 -8.62 -15.38 7.98
C LEU A 365 -8.44 -14.27 9.00
N HIS A 366 -7.68 -14.58 10.05
CA HIS A 366 -7.16 -13.62 11.00
C HIS A 366 -6.08 -12.75 10.34
N ILE A 367 -6.21 -11.43 10.46
CA ILE A 367 -5.28 -10.47 9.89
C ILE A 367 -4.57 -9.71 11.02
N VAL A 368 -3.25 -9.53 10.87
CA VAL A 368 -2.43 -8.72 11.78
C VAL A 368 -1.90 -7.51 11.03
N ILE A 369 -2.14 -6.31 11.56
CA ILE A 369 -1.61 -5.05 11.06
C ILE A 369 -0.57 -4.54 12.07
N SER A 370 0.71 -4.67 11.73
CA SER A 370 1.82 -4.14 12.50
C SER A 370 2.12 -2.70 12.09
N VAL A 371 1.98 -1.75 13.01
CA VAL A 371 2.20 -0.32 12.79
C VAL A 371 3.54 0.08 13.38
N LYS A 372 4.45 0.57 12.55
CA LYS A 372 5.78 1.02 12.99
C LYS A 372 5.67 2.28 13.87
N LYS A 373 6.80 2.67 14.48
CA LYS A 373 6.92 3.92 15.22
C LYS A 373 6.59 5.11 14.29
N GLY A 374 5.90 6.11 14.81
CA GLY A 374 5.49 7.28 14.06
C GLY A 374 4.29 7.98 14.70
N VAL A 375 4.04 9.20 14.23
CA VAL A 375 2.82 9.97 14.54
C VAL A 375 1.95 9.96 13.29
N TYR A 376 0.83 9.27 13.38
CA TYR A 376 -0.14 9.04 12.32
C TYR A 376 -1.29 10.03 12.50
N HIS A 377 -1.25 11.12 11.73
CA HIS A 377 -2.31 12.13 11.66
C HIS A 377 -3.47 11.62 10.80
N GLU A 378 -4.28 10.72 11.35
CA GLU A 378 -5.33 10.01 10.63
C GLU A 378 -6.65 10.02 11.42
N LYS A 379 -7.76 10.11 10.69
CA LYS A 379 -9.07 9.74 11.20
C LYS A 379 -9.40 8.35 10.68
N ILE A 380 -9.50 7.38 11.58
CA ILE A 380 -9.59 5.97 11.23
C ILE A 380 -11.01 5.45 11.44
N GLU A 381 -11.48 4.69 10.46
CA GLU A 381 -12.69 3.88 10.58
C GLU A 381 -12.39 2.42 10.23
N ILE A 382 -12.71 1.53 11.17
CA ILE A 382 -12.72 0.08 10.97
C ILE A 382 -14.19 -0.31 10.75
N PRO A 383 -14.64 -0.48 9.49
CA PRO A 383 -16.04 -0.70 9.19
C PRO A 383 -16.52 -2.08 9.66
N SER A 384 -17.83 -2.25 9.77
CA SER A 384 -18.45 -3.45 10.34
C SER A 384 -18.16 -4.75 9.58
N TRP A 385 -17.76 -4.67 8.31
CA TRP A 385 -17.34 -5.82 7.50
C TRP A 385 -15.86 -6.17 7.63
N VAL A 386 -15.07 -5.40 8.37
CA VAL A 386 -13.69 -5.76 8.73
C VAL A 386 -13.74 -6.36 10.14
N THR A 387 -13.47 -7.65 10.25
CA THR A 387 -13.59 -8.42 11.51
C THR A 387 -12.36 -9.30 11.71
N ASN A 388 -12.08 -9.71 12.94
CA ASN A 388 -10.97 -10.61 13.28
C ASN A 388 -9.61 -10.02 12.84
N VAL A 389 -9.30 -8.83 13.35
CA VAL A 389 -8.09 -8.07 13.00
C VAL A 389 -7.38 -7.61 14.28
N ASP A 390 -6.06 -7.84 14.32
CA ASP A 390 -5.18 -7.27 15.35
C ASP A 390 -4.44 -6.07 14.77
N ILE A 391 -4.44 -4.94 15.48
CA ILE A 391 -3.65 -3.75 15.16
C ILE A 391 -2.63 -3.54 16.27
N ILE A 392 -1.34 -3.68 15.94
CA ILE A 392 -0.25 -3.73 16.91
C ILE A 392 0.75 -2.64 16.60
N GLY A 393 0.87 -1.65 17.48
CA GLY A 393 1.90 -0.61 17.39
C GLY A 393 3.27 -1.11 17.86
N ALA A 394 4.32 -0.39 17.49
CA ALA A 394 5.70 -0.67 17.91
C ALA A 394 5.93 -0.40 19.42
N GLY A 395 4.99 0.27 20.08
CA GLY A 395 5.02 0.61 21.50
C GLY A 395 4.19 1.86 21.77
N LYS A 396 3.48 1.89 22.90
CA LYS A 396 2.50 2.95 23.23
C LYS A 396 3.09 4.36 23.26
N ASP A 397 4.39 4.49 23.54
CA ASP A 397 5.10 5.78 23.55
C ASP A 397 5.73 6.16 22.21
N SER A 398 5.61 5.30 21.18
CA SER A 398 6.30 5.45 19.89
C SER A 398 5.39 5.38 18.67
N THR A 399 4.21 4.78 18.80
CA THR A 399 3.18 4.70 17.75
C THR A 399 1.95 5.45 18.23
N ILE A 400 1.65 6.59 17.62
CA ILE A 400 0.60 7.53 18.05
C ILE A 400 -0.35 7.77 16.88
N ILE A 401 -1.64 7.58 17.09
CA ILE A 401 -2.72 7.95 16.16
C ILE A 401 -3.39 9.19 16.72
N THR A 402 -3.42 10.28 15.95
CA THR A 402 -3.88 11.58 16.47
C THR A 402 -4.75 12.33 15.46
N ASN A 403 -5.82 12.95 15.97
CA ASN A 403 -6.68 13.88 15.25
C ASN A 403 -7.18 14.96 16.25
N ALA A 404 -7.86 15.99 15.77
CA ALA A 404 -8.36 17.10 16.58
C ALA A 404 -9.78 17.54 16.17
N ASP A 405 -10.66 16.56 15.89
CA ASP A 405 -12.08 16.83 15.65
C ASP A 405 -12.85 16.92 16.96
N TYR A 406 -13.85 17.80 17.02
CA TYR A 406 -14.66 18.04 18.22
C TYR A 406 -16.07 18.45 17.85
N SER A 407 -17.03 18.20 18.74
CA SER A 407 -18.43 18.55 18.55
C SER A 407 -18.58 20.06 18.30
N GLY A 408 -19.27 20.42 17.21
CA GLY A 408 -19.48 21.80 16.80
C GLY A 408 -18.43 22.36 15.84
N LYS A 409 -17.28 21.68 15.63
CA LYS A 409 -16.32 22.00 14.57
C LYS A 409 -16.95 21.73 13.19
N PHE A 410 -16.78 22.62 12.23
CA PHE A 410 -17.25 22.39 10.86
C PHE A 410 -16.49 21.23 10.20
N LEU A 411 -17.20 20.40 9.42
CA LEU A 411 -16.59 19.26 8.70
C LEU A 411 -15.62 19.73 7.60
N HIS A 412 -15.89 20.88 7.00
CA HIS A 412 -15.12 21.44 5.91
C HIS A 412 -14.57 22.82 6.28
N ALA A 413 -13.37 23.13 5.79
CA ALA A 413 -12.77 24.44 5.97
C ALA A 413 -13.56 25.55 5.25
N ASP A 414 -14.19 25.22 4.11
CA ASP A 414 -15.09 26.12 3.40
C ASP A 414 -16.51 26.03 3.95
N THR A 415 -16.87 26.98 4.80
CA THR A 415 -18.18 27.08 5.45
C THR A 415 -19.25 27.73 4.57
N THR A 416 -18.93 28.11 3.32
CA THR A 416 -19.88 28.76 2.41
C THR A 416 -20.77 27.76 1.67
N VAL A 417 -20.28 26.52 1.50
CA VAL A 417 -20.95 25.48 0.69
C VAL A 417 -21.56 24.36 1.55
N ASN A 418 -21.07 24.15 2.78
CA ASN A 418 -21.62 23.17 3.72
C ASN A 418 -21.46 23.63 5.17
N LYS A 419 -22.56 23.65 5.95
CA LYS A 419 -22.59 24.06 7.38
C LYS A 419 -22.62 22.87 8.34
N GLU A 420 -22.41 21.65 7.85
CA GLU A 420 -22.34 20.47 8.70
C GLU A 420 -21.21 20.57 9.72
N LYS A 421 -21.51 20.12 10.94
CA LYS A 421 -20.60 20.13 12.07
C LYS A 421 -20.44 18.73 12.63
N PHE A 422 -19.26 18.45 13.17
CA PHE A 422 -19.04 17.24 13.92
C PHE A 422 -19.98 17.24 15.13
N SER A 423 -20.47 16.06 15.46
CA SER A 423 -21.12 15.77 16.72
C SER A 423 -20.13 15.06 17.62
N THR A 424 -20.49 14.80 18.88
CA THR A 424 -19.75 13.87 19.74
C THR A 424 -19.46 12.56 19.00
N PHE A 425 -20.48 11.97 18.38
CA PHE A 425 -20.42 10.67 17.72
C PHE A 425 -19.53 10.62 16.47
N THR A 426 -19.28 11.78 15.85
CA THR A 426 -18.44 11.91 14.65
C THR A 426 -17.10 12.60 14.91
N SER A 427 -16.81 12.98 16.16
CA SER A 427 -15.55 13.65 16.56
C SER A 427 -14.37 12.70 16.78
N TYR A 428 -14.58 11.39 16.64
CA TYR A 428 -13.56 10.37 16.94
C TYR A 428 -12.25 10.55 16.16
N THR A 429 -11.16 10.12 16.79
CA THR A 429 -9.90 9.84 16.09
C THR A 429 -9.94 8.45 15.46
N VAL A 430 -10.40 7.44 16.22
CA VAL A 430 -10.57 6.06 15.75
C VAL A 430 -11.99 5.60 16.05
N ARG A 431 -12.69 5.04 15.05
CA ARG A 431 -13.98 4.36 15.21
C ARG A 431 -13.89 2.89 14.82
N VAL A 432 -14.36 2.01 15.71
CA VAL A 432 -14.30 0.55 15.55
C VAL A 432 -15.72 -0.02 15.48
N MET A 433 -16.18 -0.32 14.27
CA MET A 433 -17.50 -0.94 14.03
C MET A 433 -17.43 -2.46 13.85
N GLY A 434 -16.25 -2.97 13.47
CA GLY A 434 -15.99 -4.40 13.30
C GLY A 434 -15.98 -5.19 14.60
N ASN A 435 -16.46 -6.43 14.55
CA ASN A 435 -16.33 -7.38 15.66
C ASN A 435 -14.95 -8.04 15.69
N ASP A 436 -14.55 -8.53 16.87
CA ASP A 436 -13.29 -9.28 17.05
C ASP A 436 -12.06 -8.45 16.63
N ILE A 437 -12.06 -7.17 17.03
CA ILE A 437 -10.95 -6.25 16.77
C ILE A 437 -10.11 -6.14 18.03
N ASN A 438 -8.80 -6.30 17.87
CA ASN A 438 -7.84 -6.18 18.95
C ASN A 438 -6.83 -5.07 18.65
N ILE A 439 -6.52 -4.23 19.63
CA ILE A 439 -5.55 -3.13 19.51
C ILE A 439 -4.52 -3.24 20.63
N ALA A 440 -3.23 -3.15 20.32
CA ALA A 440 -2.21 -3.12 21.36
C ALA A 440 -0.99 -2.25 21.05
N GLY A 441 -0.30 -1.81 22.11
CA GLY A 441 1.01 -1.18 22.04
C GLY A 441 1.02 0.13 21.25
N LEU A 442 -0.03 0.95 21.33
CA LEU A 442 -0.11 2.26 20.68
C LEU A 442 -0.89 3.30 21.50
N THR A 443 -0.80 4.55 21.09
CA THR A 443 -1.60 5.65 21.64
C THR A 443 -2.68 6.08 20.64
N ILE A 444 -3.89 6.32 21.12
CA ILE A 444 -4.95 7.02 20.38
C ILE A 444 -5.27 8.31 21.13
N GLU A 445 -5.15 9.45 20.44
CA GLU A 445 -5.31 10.77 21.02
C GLU A 445 -6.30 11.62 20.22
N ASN A 446 -7.17 12.34 20.94
CA ASN A 446 -7.82 13.52 20.39
C ASN A 446 -7.16 14.79 20.94
N ALA A 447 -6.39 15.47 20.10
CA ALA A 447 -5.55 16.61 20.43
C ALA A 447 -6.28 17.96 20.37
N SER A 448 -7.61 17.97 20.28
CA SER A 448 -8.41 19.21 20.14
C SER A 448 -8.40 20.11 21.39
N GLY A 449 -7.97 19.59 22.55
CA GLY A 449 -7.91 20.34 23.80
C GLY A 449 -9.28 20.45 24.50
N ARG A 450 -9.48 21.52 25.28
CA ARG A 450 -10.70 21.75 26.09
C ARG A 450 -11.78 22.48 25.29
N VAL A 451 -12.30 21.81 24.27
CA VAL A 451 -13.26 22.36 23.29
C VAL A 451 -14.69 21.84 23.44
N GLY A 452 -14.99 21.19 24.57
CA GLY A 452 -16.20 20.37 24.73
C GLY A 452 -15.93 18.93 24.30
N GLN A 453 -16.94 18.25 23.77
CA GLN A 453 -16.86 16.82 23.45
C GLN A 453 -15.90 16.55 22.29
N ALA A 454 -14.92 15.68 22.50
CA ALA A 454 -13.94 15.29 21.49
C ALA A 454 -13.42 13.87 21.74
N VAL A 455 -13.89 12.92 20.93
CA VAL A 455 -13.66 11.50 21.15
C VAL A 455 -12.28 11.08 20.61
N ALA A 456 -11.50 10.35 21.41
CA ALA A 456 -10.29 9.69 20.94
C ALA A 456 -10.66 8.34 20.30
N LEU A 457 -11.36 7.49 21.06
CA LEU A 457 -11.77 6.15 20.61
C LEU A 457 -13.29 5.97 20.74
N HIS A 458 -13.92 5.55 19.65
CA HIS A 458 -15.32 5.15 19.58
C HIS A 458 -15.42 3.66 19.21
N VAL A 459 -15.97 2.83 20.10
CA VAL A 459 -16.12 1.38 19.85
C VAL A 459 -17.59 0.99 19.81
N GLU A 460 -18.01 0.43 18.68
CA GLU A 460 -19.35 -0.11 18.43
C GLU A 460 -19.36 -1.64 18.31
N GLY A 461 -18.29 -2.21 17.73
CA GLY A 461 -18.15 -3.65 17.54
C GLY A 461 -18.05 -4.40 18.86
N SER A 462 -18.43 -5.68 18.86
CA SER A 462 -18.37 -6.56 20.04
C SER A 462 -17.12 -7.45 20.02
N ARG A 463 -16.75 -7.95 21.19
CA ARG A 463 -15.51 -8.71 21.44
C ARG A 463 -14.24 -7.90 21.12
N PHE A 464 -14.27 -6.62 21.49
CA PHE A 464 -13.14 -5.70 21.31
C PHE A 464 -12.15 -5.82 22.48
N THR A 465 -10.86 -5.94 22.19
CA THR A 465 -9.80 -5.96 23.21
C THR A 465 -8.77 -4.86 22.96
N MET A 466 -8.40 -4.11 24.00
CA MET A 466 -7.29 -3.14 23.94
C MET A 466 -6.27 -3.40 25.05
N ILE A 467 -4.98 -3.52 24.70
CA ILE A 467 -3.92 -3.92 25.64
C ILE A 467 -2.72 -2.98 25.58
N ASP A 468 -2.22 -2.55 26.74
CA ASP A 468 -1.01 -1.72 26.86
C ASP A 468 -1.03 -0.49 25.94
N CYS A 469 -2.14 0.23 25.94
CA CYS A 469 -2.33 1.42 25.13
C CYS A 469 -2.56 2.67 25.97
N LYS A 470 -2.48 3.84 25.33
CA LYS A 470 -2.94 5.10 25.93
C LYS A 470 -4.13 5.67 25.15
N LEU A 471 -5.14 6.14 25.88
CA LEU A 471 -6.25 6.93 25.38
C LEU A 471 -6.16 8.33 25.97
N LEU A 472 -5.85 9.31 25.12
CA LEU A 472 -5.57 10.68 25.52
C LEU A 472 -6.67 11.61 24.97
N GLY A 473 -7.22 12.45 25.84
CA GLY A 473 -8.28 13.39 25.46
C GLY A 473 -8.70 14.29 26.62
N ASN A 474 -9.81 14.99 26.44
CA ASN A 474 -10.41 15.84 27.46
C ASN A 474 -11.83 15.35 27.79
N GLN A 475 -12.86 16.04 27.29
CA GLN A 475 -14.23 15.63 27.51
C GLN A 475 -14.61 14.57 26.46
N ASP A 476 -15.28 13.51 26.91
CA ASP A 476 -15.74 12.39 26.07
C ASP A 476 -14.61 11.56 25.41
N THR A 477 -13.44 11.40 26.06
CA THR A 477 -12.27 10.69 25.50
C THR A 477 -12.59 9.30 24.91
N LEU A 478 -13.32 8.45 25.64
CA LEU A 478 -13.67 7.08 25.25
C LEU A 478 -15.18 6.90 25.18
N PHE A 479 -15.68 6.65 23.97
CA PHE A 479 -17.08 6.32 23.72
C PHE A 479 -17.26 4.81 23.50
N THR A 480 -17.98 4.14 24.40
CA THR A 480 -18.28 2.71 24.31
C THR A 480 -19.76 2.49 23.98
N ALA A 481 -20.04 2.19 22.72
CA ALA A 481 -21.37 2.15 22.14
C ALA A 481 -21.88 0.72 21.96
N ASN A 482 -23.21 0.63 21.82
CA ASN A 482 -24.04 -0.56 21.61
C ASN A 482 -24.20 -1.44 22.86
N ASP A 483 -25.45 -1.67 23.26
CA ASP A 483 -25.81 -2.44 24.46
C ASP A 483 -25.50 -3.94 24.35
N GLY A 484 -25.32 -4.46 23.12
CA GLY A 484 -24.81 -5.80 22.82
C GLY A 484 -23.29 -5.91 22.65
N SER A 485 -22.56 -4.80 22.76
CA SER A 485 -21.09 -4.81 22.64
C SER A 485 -20.44 -5.21 23.96
N GLN A 486 -19.54 -6.19 23.90
CA GLN A 486 -18.61 -6.56 24.97
C GLN A 486 -17.21 -6.04 24.63
N GLN A 487 -16.60 -5.31 25.56
CA GLN A 487 -15.31 -4.65 25.36
C GLN A 487 -14.40 -4.85 26.59
N CYS A 488 -13.10 -5.01 26.36
CA CYS A 488 -12.13 -5.21 27.43
C CYS A 488 -10.87 -4.36 27.23
N PHE A 489 -10.47 -3.63 28.26
CA PHE A 489 -9.26 -2.80 28.28
C PHE A 489 -8.33 -3.32 29.37
N ILE A 490 -7.08 -3.63 29.02
CA ILE A 490 -6.12 -4.28 29.93
C ILE A 490 -4.84 -3.48 29.97
N SER A 491 -4.41 -3.07 31.17
CA SER A 491 -3.16 -2.33 31.38
C SER A 491 -3.08 -1.03 30.57
N CYS A 492 -4.23 -0.41 30.28
CA CYS A 492 -4.31 0.83 29.53
C CYS A 492 -4.18 2.06 30.44
N TRP A 493 -3.65 3.14 29.87
CA TRP A 493 -3.75 4.48 30.44
C TRP A 493 -4.92 5.23 29.78
N ILE A 494 -5.84 5.77 30.57
CA ILE A 494 -7.00 6.51 30.05
C ILE A 494 -7.09 7.83 30.81
N GLU A 495 -7.08 8.95 30.09
CA GLU A 495 -7.18 10.27 30.72
C GLU A 495 -8.22 11.18 30.08
N GLY A 496 -8.73 12.11 30.88
CA GLY A 496 -9.68 13.11 30.44
C GLY A 496 -10.20 14.00 31.55
N THR A 497 -11.19 14.82 31.20
CA THR A 497 -11.81 15.81 32.08
C THR A 497 -13.21 15.38 32.48
N THR A 498 -14.20 15.65 31.64
CA THR A 498 -15.62 15.40 31.91
C THR A 498 -16.09 14.19 31.13
N ASP A 499 -16.78 13.27 31.81
CA ASP A 499 -17.45 12.12 31.19
C ASP A 499 -16.53 11.32 30.26
N PHE A 500 -15.24 11.26 30.58
CA PHE A 500 -14.24 10.82 29.62
C PHE A 500 -14.28 9.31 29.34
N ILE A 501 -15.09 8.56 30.09
CA ILE A 501 -15.54 7.20 29.75
C ILE A 501 -17.07 7.17 29.76
N PHE A 502 -17.70 7.09 28.60
CA PHE A 502 -19.15 7.21 28.46
C PHE A 502 -19.75 6.28 27.40
N GLY A 503 -21.07 6.10 27.47
CA GLY A 503 -21.81 5.18 26.60
C GLY A 503 -22.49 4.02 27.32
N ASN A 504 -22.97 3.04 26.56
CA ASN A 504 -23.88 1.99 27.02
C ASN A 504 -23.36 0.56 26.85
N ALA A 505 -22.14 0.33 26.39
CA ALA A 505 -21.60 -1.02 26.23
C ALA A 505 -21.36 -1.75 27.56
N THR A 506 -21.16 -3.07 27.49
CA THR A 506 -20.63 -3.85 28.63
C THR A 506 -19.11 -3.83 28.56
N VAL A 507 -18.45 -3.18 29.52
CA VAL A 507 -17.01 -2.93 29.46
C VAL A 507 -16.32 -3.33 30.75
N VAL A 508 -15.22 -4.07 30.62
CA VAL A 508 -14.34 -4.40 31.75
C VAL A 508 -12.97 -3.76 31.55
N PHE A 509 -12.57 -2.93 32.51
CA PHE A 509 -11.23 -2.34 32.61
C PHE A 509 -10.43 -3.12 33.65
N VAL A 510 -9.25 -3.62 33.28
CA VAL A 510 -8.43 -4.48 34.13
C VAL A 510 -7.02 -3.90 34.23
N ASP A 511 -6.55 -3.67 35.46
CA ASP A 511 -5.21 -3.14 35.73
C ASP A 511 -4.91 -1.81 35.00
N CYS A 512 -5.95 -1.03 34.68
CA CYS A 512 -5.82 0.25 33.97
C CYS A 512 -5.45 1.37 34.94
N THR A 513 -4.73 2.38 34.43
CA THR A 513 -4.58 3.67 35.11
C THR A 513 -5.56 4.67 34.52
N ILE A 514 -6.40 5.25 35.37
CA ILE A 514 -7.45 6.20 35.02
C ILE A 514 -7.06 7.55 35.60
N LYS A 515 -6.78 8.54 34.75
CA LYS A 515 -6.26 9.84 35.18
C LYS A 515 -7.23 10.98 34.91
N SER A 516 -7.64 11.68 35.97
CA SER A 516 -8.47 12.87 35.87
C SER A 516 -7.63 14.14 35.73
N LEU A 517 -7.94 14.95 34.72
CA LEU A 517 -7.21 16.19 34.41
C LEU A 517 -7.89 17.45 34.99
N THR A 518 -9.08 17.31 35.57
CA THR A 518 -9.83 18.41 36.21
C THR A 518 -10.85 17.85 37.20
N ASN A 519 -11.37 18.72 38.07
CA ASN A 519 -12.53 18.42 38.91
C ASN A 519 -13.80 18.22 38.05
N SER A 520 -14.18 16.96 37.82
CA SER A 520 -15.35 16.57 37.03
C SER A 520 -15.71 15.10 37.28
N TYR A 521 -16.11 14.35 36.26
CA TYR A 521 -16.64 12.98 36.34
C TYR A 521 -15.80 12.01 35.52
N VAL A 522 -15.43 10.87 36.11
CA VAL A 522 -14.73 9.79 35.40
C VAL A 522 -15.66 9.11 34.40
N THR A 523 -16.84 8.67 34.86
CA THR A 523 -17.77 7.90 34.03
C THR A 523 -19.11 8.61 33.80
N ALA A 524 -19.67 8.43 32.60
CA ALA A 524 -21.05 8.76 32.27
C ALA A 524 -21.74 7.58 31.56
N ALA A 525 -22.11 6.57 32.33
CA ALA A 525 -22.74 5.37 31.79
C ALA A 525 -24.21 5.63 31.37
N SER A 526 -24.63 4.98 30.29
CA SER A 526 -26.00 4.96 29.78
C SER A 526 -26.49 3.53 29.52
N THR A 527 -26.00 2.58 30.33
CA THR A 527 -26.44 1.18 30.34
C THR A 527 -27.96 1.08 30.32
N THR A 528 -28.49 0.22 29.45
CA THR A 528 -29.93 0.01 29.32
C THR A 528 -30.43 -1.00 30.34
N GLU A 529 -31.75 -1.01 30.59
CA GLU A 529 -32.40 -1.97 31.49
C GLU A 529 -32.21 -3.44 31.06
N ARG A 530 -31.93 -3.68 29.77
CA ARG A 530 -31.73 -5.03 29.20
C ARG A 530 -30.41 -5.66 29.59
N GLN A 531 -29.44 -4.84 30.00
CA GLN A 531 -28.08 -5.30 30.25
C GLN A 531 -27.89 -5.66 31.71
N GLN A 532 -27.28 -6.82 31.97
CA GLN A 532 -26.94 -7.22 33.33
C GLN A 532 -25.80 -6.37 33.91
N TYR A 533 -24.82 -6.04 33.07
CA TYR A 533 -23.59 -5.32 33.44
C TYR A 533 -23.43 -4.06 32.59
N GLY A 534 -22.74 -3.05 33.14
CA GLY A 534 -22.32 -1.85 32.42
C GLY A 534 -20.80 -1.74 32.46
N TYR A 535 -20.28 -0.75 33.19
CA TYR A 535 -18.84 -0.61 33.40
C TYR A 535 -18.37 -1.32 34.66
N VAL A 536 -17.27 -2.05 34.54
CA VAL A 536 -16.63 -2.75 35.64
C VAL A 536 -15.13 -2.45 35.60
N PHE A 537 -14.61 -1.86 36.66
CA PHE A 537 -13.19 -1.59 36.85
C PHE A 537 -12.66 -2.59 37.87
N VAL A 538 -11.62 -3.34 37.50
CA VAL A 538 -11.00 -4.38 38.32
C VAL A 538 -9.52 -4.07 38.45
N ASN A 539 -9.04 -3.93 39.69
CA ASN A 539 -7.63 -3.63 40.00
C ASN A 539 -7.09 -2.35 39.34
N CYS A 540 -7.97 -1.42 38.96
CA CYS A 540 -7.56 -0.16 38.35
C CYS A 540 -7.01 0.82 39.38
N LYS A 541 -6.16 1.75 38.93
CA LYS A 541 -5.68 2.87 39.74
C LYS A 541 -6.28 4.17 39.24
N LEU A 542 -6.96 4.90 40.12
CA LEU A 542 -7.48 6.24 39.84
C LEU A 542 -6.50 7.27 40.40
N ILE A 543 -5.99 8.14 39.52
CA ILE A 543 -5.08 9.23 39.82
C ILE A 543 -5.61 10.53 39.23
N ALA A 544 -5.01 11.66 39.59
CA ALA A 544 -5.39 12.95 39.06
C ALA A 544 -4.18 13.87 38.92
N ASP A 545 -4.31 14.86 38.04
CA ASP A 545 -3.42 16.01 38.03
C ASP A 545 -3.54 16.81 39.34
N ALA A 546 -2.50 17.57 39.68
CA ALA A 546 -2.40 18.28 40.96
C ALA A 546 -3.56 19.25 41.23
N THR A 547 -4.19 19.78 40.18
CA THR A 547 -5.32 20.71 40.27
C THR A 547 -6.69 20.04 40.38
N ALA A 548 -6.72 18.70 40.26
CA ALA A 548 -7.94 17.92 40.34
C ALA A 548 -7.98 17.18 41.69
N ASP A 549 -8.80 17.69 42.62
CA ASP A 549 -8.95 17.24 44.00
C ASP A 549 -10.41 16.96 44.41
N LYS A 550 -11.37 17.18 43.51
CA LYS A 550 -12.82 17.04 43.71
C LYS A 550 -13.48 16.38 42.51
N VAL A 551 -13.09 15.14 42.25
CA VAL A 551 -13.58 14.31 41.14
C VAL A 551 -14.62 13.31 41.64
N TYR A 552 -15.65 13.09 40.83
CA TYR A 552 -16.63 12.02 41.03
C TYR A 552 -16.24 10.78 40.21
N LEU A 553 -16.48 9.59 40.77
CA LEU A 553 -16.35 8.30 40.09
C LEU A 553 -17.28 8.20 38.86
N GLY A 554 -18.41 8.92 38.89
CA GLY A 554 -19.29 9.02 37.73
C GLY A 554 -20.66 9.60 38.01
N ARG A 555 -21.46 9.64 36.94
CA ARG A 555 -22.86 10.09 36.95
C ARG A 555 -23.72 9.35 35.90
N PRO A 556 -24.99 9.05 36.20
CA PRO A 556 -25.85 8.30 35.29
C PRO A 556 -26.35 9.19 34.14
N TRP A 557 -25.79 9.01 32.93
CA TRP A 557 -26.26 9.73 31.75
C TRP A 557 -27.69 9.30 31.33
N ARG A 558 -28.08 8.08 31.69
CA ARG A 558 -29.44 7.53 31.54
C ARG A 558 -29.85 6.76 32.79
N ALA A 559 -31.16 6.56 32.96
CA ALA A 559 -31.71 5.62 33.93
C ALA A 559 -31.13 4.21 33.71
N ASN A 560 -31.02 3.41 34.77
CA ASN A 560 -30.41 2.07 34.75
C ASN A 560 -28.89 2.02 34.48
N ALA A 561 -28.19 3.15 34.41
CA ALA A 561 -26.74 3.18 34.27
C ALA A 561 -26.05 2.32 35.34
N LYS A 562 -25.04 1.52 34.95
CA LYS A 562 -24.35 0.61 35.88
C LYS A 562 -22.85 0.82 35.85
N VAL A 563 -22.26 1.04 37.03
CA VAL A 563 -20.81 1.21 37.20
C VAL A 563 -20.35 0.52 38.48
N VAL A 564 -19.31 -0.29 38.40
CA VAL A 564 -18.69 -0.96 39.55
C VAL A 564 -17.19 -0.73 39.57
N PHE A 565 -16.65 -0.28 40.71
CA PHE A 565 -15.21 -0.27 40.99
C PHE A 565 -14.88 -1.35 42.02
N ALA A 566 -14.12 -2.37 41.61
CA ALA A 566 -13.73 -3.50 42.43
C ALA A 566 -12.20 -3.59 42.55
N ASN A 567 -11.69 -3.74 43.77
CA ASN A 567 -10.25 -3.82 44.08
C ASN A 567 -9.41 -2.65 43.54
N CYS A 568 -10.03 -1.48 43.32
CA CYS A 568 -9.34 -0.33 42.76
C CYS A 568 -8.59 0.47 43.83
N GLU A 569 -7.51 1.14 43.42
CA GLU A 569 -6.82 2.13 44.24
C GLU A 569 -7.34 3.54 43.91
N LEU A 570 -8.09 4.14 44.82
CA LEU A 570 -8.72 5.45 44.67
C LEU A 570 -7.87 6.54 45.33
N GLY A 571 -7.32 7.45 44.52
CA GLY A 571 -6.56 8.58 45.03
C GLY A 571 -7.41 9.60 45.79
N LYS A 572 -6.77 10.45 46.60
CA LYS A 572 -7.42 11.45 47.47
C LYS A 572 -8.31 12.49 46.78
N HIS A 573 -8.23 12.59 45.45
CA HIS A 573 -9.02 13.51 44.64
C HIS A 573 -10.47 13.05 44.48
N ILE A 574 -10.78 11.80 44.82
CA ILE A 574 -12.15 11.29 44.76
C ILE A 574 -12.96 11.90 45.91
N ARG A 575 -14.08 12.52 45.56
CA ARG A 575 -15.01 13.14 46.51
C ARG A 575 -15.57 12.12 47.50
N ALA A 576 -15.84 12.56 48.72
CA ALA A 576 -16.45 11.73 49.76
C ALA A 576 -17.80 11.15 49.30
N GLU A 577 -18.60 11.97 48.61
CA GLU A 577 -19.88 11.59 48.00
C GLU A 577 -19.73 10.46 46.97
N GLY A 578 -18.57 10.35 46.32
CA GLY A 578 -18.21 9.37 45.30
C GLY A 578 -18.90 9.60 43.95
N TRP A 579 -20.21 9.82 43.96
CA TRP A 579 -21.06 9.82 42.77
C TRP A 579 -21.97 11.05 42.71
N HIS A 580 -22.41 11.40 41.50
CA HIS A 580 -23.38 12.47 41.26
C HIS A 580 -24.57 11.92 40.48
N ASN A 581 -25.79 12.38 40.77
CA ASN A 581 -27.03 11.83 40.19
C ASN A 581 -27.45 12.47 38.85
N TRP A 582 -26.55 13.25 38.22
CA TRP A 582 -26.84 14.03 37.01
C TRP A 582 -27.92 15.12 37.23
N ASP A 583 -28.03 15.68 38.44
CA ASP A 583 -29.11 16.62 38.80
C ASP A 583 -30.51 16.03 38.56
N ASN A 584 -30.62 14.70 38.61
CA ASN A 584 -31.86 13.98 38.37
C ASN A 584 -32.06 12.88 39.43
N PRO A 585 -32.74 13.20 40.54
CA PRO A 585 -33.01 12.25 41.61
C PRO A 585 -33.76 10.97 41.17
N ALA A 586 -34.50 11.01 40.05
CA ALA A 586 -35.17 9.81 39.54
C ALA A 586 -34.18 8.71 39.09
N ASN A 587 -32.95 9.10 38.70
CA ASN A 587 -31.92 8.13 38.33
C ASN A 587 -31.47 7.28 39.51
N GLU A 588 -31.56 7.79 40.75
CA GLU A 588 -31.14 7.10 41.97
C GLU A 588 -31.93 5.80 42.22
N GLN A 589 -33.14 5.71 41.68
CA GLN A 589 -34.01 4.54 41.83
C GLN A 589 -33.57 3.34 40.99
N THR A 590 -32.88 3.59 39.87
CA THR A 590 -32.58 2.55 38.86
C THR A 590 -31.09 2.39 38.58
N ALA A 591 -30.28 3.43 38.80
CA ALA A 591 -28.84 3.35 38.62
C ALA A 591 -28.23 2.33 39.60
N TYR A 592 -27.24 1.57 39.12
CA TYR A 592 -26.51 0.59 39.92
C TYR A 592 -25.04 1.00 40.02
N TYR A 593 -24.72 1.81 41.04
CA TYR A 593 -23.39 2.36 41.24
C TYR A 593 -22.82 1.73 42.50
N ALA A 594 -21.72 0.99 42.37
CA ALA A 594 -21.22 0.17 43.46
C ALA A 594 -19.70 0.13 43.57
N GLU A 595 -19.23 -0.14 44.79
CA GLU A 595 -17.82 -0.29 45.11
C GLU A 595 -17.59 -1.60 45.87
N PHE A 596 -16.43 -2.23 45.64
CA PHE A 596 -16.02 -3.45 46.33
C PHE A 596 -14.53 -3.44 46.66
N SER A 597 -14.19 -3.53 47.94
CA SER A 597 -12.80 -3.72 48.40
C SER A 597 -11.78 -2.74 47.78
N ASN A 598 -12.21 -1.50 47.54
CA ASN A 598 -11.33 -0.43 47.08
C ASN A 598 -10.41 0.04 48.22
N LYS A 599 -9.22 0.54 47.87
CA LYS A 599 -8.22 1.04 48.81
C LYS A 599 -7.72 2.44 48.40
N GLY A 600 -6.96 3.09 49.28
CA GLY A 600 -6.40 4.43 49.04
C GLY A 600 -7.21 5.53 49.72
N GLU A 601 -6.65 6.75 49.72
CA GLU A 601 -7.21 7.90 50.45
C GLU A 601 -8.63 8.30 49.99
N GLY A 602 -8.99 8.04 48.73
CA GLY A 602 -10.32 8.30 48.19
C GLY A 602 -11.34 7.18 48.41
N ALA A 603 -10.94 6.06 49.03
CA ALA A 603 -11.78 4.87 49.14
C ALA A 603 -12.68 4.82 50.38
N ALA A 604 -12.62 5.84 51.25
CA ALA A 604 -13.50 5.91 52.42
C ALA A 604 -14.98 5.97 52.01
N THR A 605 -15.78 5.03 52.50
CA THR A 605 -17.17 4.82 52.06
C THR A 605 -18.20 5.55 52.93
N GLY A 606 -17.83 6.01 54.12
CA GLY A 606 -18.76 6.61 55.09
C GLY A 606 -19.45 7.91 54.64
N GLY A 607 -18.92 8.58 53.60
CA GLY A 607 -19.49 9.80 53.02
C GLY A 607 -20.21 9.59 51.69
N ARG A 608 -20.33 8.35 51.19
CA ARG A 608 -20.92 8.06 49.89
C ARG A 608 -22.41 8.40 49.87
N VAL A 609 -22.89 8.79 48.69
CA VAL A 609 -24.33 9.01 48.48
C VAL A 609 -25.14 7.76 48.82
N ALA A 610 -26.29 7.95 49.46
CA ALA A 610 -27.09 6.86 50.04
C ALA A 610 -27.64 5.85 49.01
N TRP A 611 -27.77 6.26 47.74
CA TRP A 611 -28.23 5.39 46.65
C TRP A 611 -27.11 4.53 46.03
N SER A 612 -25.85 4.77 46.38
CA SER A 612 -24.73 3.90 45.98
C SER A 612 -24.65 2.66 46.86
N LYS A 613 -23.94 1.62 46.41
CA LYS A 613 -23.86 0.33 47.09
C LYS A 613 -22.43 -0.04 47.44
N GLN A 614 -22.24 -0.60 48.63
CA GLN A 614 -21.02 -1.31 49.00
C GLN A 614 -21.31 -2.81 48.88
N LEU A 615 -20.59 -3.49 47.99
CA LEU A 615 -20.84 -4.89 47.71
C LEU A 615 -20.29 -5.78 48.83
N THR A 616 -20.99 -6.87 49.11
CA THR A 616 -20.48 -7.96 49.94
C THR A 616 -19.36 -8.72 49.21
N THR A 617 -18.60 -9.55 49.94
CA THR A 617 -17.57 -10.40 49.33
C THR A 617 -18.12 -11.33 48.25
N GLU A 618 -19.32 -11.87 48.44
CA GLU A 618 -19.96 -12.76 47.45
C GLU A 618 -20.41 -12.01 46.20
N GLU A 619 -20.96 -10.80 46.35
CA GLU A 619 -21.35 -9.97 45.21
C GLU A 619 -20.13 -9.45 44.45
N GLY A 620 -19.11 -8.97 45.18
CA GLY A 620 -17.89 -8.41 44.62
C GLY A 620 -17.05 -9.42 43.85
N SER A 621 -16.96 -10.67 44.34
CA SER A 621 -16.21 -11.73 43.65
C SER A 621 -16.76 -12.04 42.26
N ARG A 622 -18.06 -11.85 42.04
CA ARG A 622 -18.69 -12.03 40.71
C ARG A 622 -18.14 -11.04 39.68
N TYR A 623 -17.81 -9.83 40.10
CA TYR A 623 -17.19 -8.82 39.23
C TYR A 623 -15.69 -9.04 39.04
N ILE A 624 -14.98 -9.55 40.06
CA ILE A 624 -13.57 -9.92 39.92
C ILE A 624 -13.40 -11.09 38.95
N ASP A 625 -14.30 -12.09 39.02
CA ASP A 625 -14.36 -13.22 38.09
C ASP A 625 -15.07 -12.85 36.77
N TYR A 626 -14.77 -11.65 36.23
CA TYR A 626 -15.43 -11.08 35.06
C TYR A 626 -15.40 -12.01 33.83
N GLN A 627 -14.31 -12.77 33.65
CA GLN A 627 -14.18 -13.72 32.55
C GLN A 627 -15.33 -14.73 32.57
N LYS A 628 -15.61 -15.30 33.75
CA LYS A 628 -16.66 -16.32 33.92
C LYS A 628 -18.06 -15.69 33.92
N ASN A 629 -18.24 -14.56 34.60
CA ASN A 629 -19.57 -14.04 34.90
C ASN A 629 -20.08 -12.97 33.94
N ILE A 630 -19.18 -12.19 33.32
CA ILE A 630 -19.52 -11.09 32.42
C ILE A 630 -19.33 -11.52 30.97
N PHE A 631 -18.13 -11.98 30.61
CA PHE A 631 -17.81 -12.34 29.22
C PHE A 631 -18.21 -13.77 28.85
N LYS A 632 -18.31 -14.66 29.84
CA LYS A 632 -18.70 -16.06 29.68
C LYS A 632 -17.80 -16.77 28.67
N ASP A 633 -18.31 -17.03 27.47
CA ASP A 633 -17.62 -17.79 26.42
C ASP A 633 -16.58 -16.96 25.65
N TRP A 634 -16.67 -15.62 25.71
CA TRP A 634 -15.67 -14.77 25.09
C TRP A 634 -14.46 -14.60 26.00
N VAL A 635 -13.28 -15.01 25.53
CA VAL A 635 -12.00 -14.75 26.20
C VAL A 635 -11.31 -13.60 25.47
N PRO A 636 -11.13 -12.42 26.11
CA PRO A 636 -10.36 -11.32 25.52
C PRO A 636 -8.97 -11.80 25.11
N ALA A 637 -8.62 -11.58 23.85
CA ALA A 637 -7.37 -12.10 23.29
C ALA A 637 -6.20 -11.41 24.00
N ARG A 638 -5.42 -12.13 24.82
CA ARG A 638 -4.19 -11.57 25.44
C ARG A 638 -2.92 -11.99 24.71
N SER A 639 -2.96 -13.13 24.03
CA SER A 639 -1.80 -13.76 23.40
C SER A 639 -1.36 -13.07 22.11
N PHE A 640 -2.17 -12.19 21.53
CA PHE A 640 -1.82 -11.49 20.30
C PHE A 640 -0.71 -10.45 20.49
N TYR A 641 -0.58 -9.88 21.69
CA TYR A 641 0.38 -8.83 21.97
C TYR A 641 1.84 -9.33 22.11
N ASN A 642 2.02 -10.63 22.39
CA ASN A 642 3.35 -11.24 22.55
C ASN A 642 3.91 -11.87 21.24
N LYS A 643 3.26 -11.63 20.09
CA LYS A 643 3.61 -12.19 18.77
C LYS A 643 4.10 -11.11 17.82
#